data_AF-A0A4V4H9V9-F1
#
_entry.id   AF-A0A4V4H9V9-F1
#
_cell.length_a   1.000
_cell.length_b   1.000
_cell.length_c   1.000
_cell.angle_alpha   90.00
_cell.angle_beta   90.00
_cell.angle_gamma   90.00
#
_symmetry.space_group_name_H-M   'P 1'
#
loop_
_entity.id
_entity.type
_entity.pdbx_description
1 polymer ?
#
loop_
_entity_poly.entity_id
_entity_poly.type
_entity_poly.pdbx_seq_one_letter_code
_entity_poly.pdbx_strand_id
1 'polypeptide(L)'
;MKYRITRTEVPNVLRFMAFFKTVIAKLATEATSNRCNPFITFVLGGPGSGKGTQCVKIAETFRFAHLSAGDLLREEMSSNSENGTMIHDIIKDGKIVPSEITVNLLRKAIHSSGNHKFLIDGFPRNEENRIAFERIVGVEPDIVLFFDCPEEEMVKRVLNRNQGRVDDNIDTMKKRLEVFKKLNLPVIDYYSAKGKVCKINAVGTVNEVFEKVQPVLAALRCIRDDALDIESSSSSSAAAVDAATRYHNRTKHSLTGGYARGPRGLDWANQPNPFLRFLSSPLLPLLHSPPEPHDDSPLYHSVFSSSLPPPQPFSHASISRLLYDSLSLSAWKSTGLSTWSLRVNPSSGNLHPTESHLLSPPLPLSQQQPSSPPFSSSSFLAHYSPKDHSLELRASISPPDLPLHRSLLLAFSSILWREAWKYGERAFRYCNHDVGHALAAAAVSAATLGWDVCLLDGLGHDDLHRLLGLDRSNPPSPDRLPDRPVRGRLPWVESQHPDCALLIFPFGGTPPSVDYAELALALSRLPAMEWLGKPNSLSKDHVCWDVIYKTAEAVKKPPTYGEGFSVNPFHRSPLISPDLYKDMTVRQVVRKRRSAVDMDGVHVLEKDTFYQILLHCLPSGELGLGEKQGKQFTLPFRVLTWDAEVHAALFVHRVRDLPKGLYFLVRNEEHLDRLKSAMRSEFEWERPEGCPAGLPLYRLARGDCRELAKQLSCHQDIASDGCFSLGMVARFEPVLREKGAWMYPRLFWETGVLGQVLYLEAHAVGISATGIGCYFDDDVHEVLGLQGLEFQSLYHFTIGSPVLDKRILSLPAYPGPGIDA
;
A
#
# COMPACT_ATOMS: atom_id res chain seq x y z
N MET A 1 12.27 -38.25 32.95
CA MET A 1 10.91 -38.67 32.53
C MET A 1 10.75 -38.26 31.07
N LYS A 2 10.73 -39.23 30.14
CA LYS A 2 10.63 -39.00 28.69
C LYS A 2 9.16 -38.81 28.31
N TYR A 3 8.78 -37.64 27.81
CA TYR A 3 7.51 -37.50 27.08
C TYR A 3 7.78 -37.73 25.59
N ARG A 4 7.22 -38.82 25.08
CA ARG A 4 7.27 -39.27 23.69
C ARG A 4 5.96 -38.83 23.05
N ILE A 5 5.99 -37.78 22.23
CA ILE A 5 4.82 -37.40 21.41
C ILE A 5 4.74 -38.41 20.26
N THR A 6 3.62 -39.13 20.20
CA THR A 6 3.31 -40.15 19.20
C THR A 6 3.05 -39.53 17.82
N ARG A 7 3.82 -39.98 16.83
CA ARG A 7 3.55 -39.79 15.39
C ARG A 7 2.25 -40.52 15.01
N THR A 8 1.13 -39.84 14.91
CA THR A 8 -0.05 -40.38 14.19
C THR A 8 -1.02 -39.39 13.55
N GLU A 9 -0.80 -38.06 13.57
CA GLU A 9 -1.75 -37.10 12.96
C GLU A 9 -1.17 -36.17 11.87
N VAL A 10 0.02 -36.45 11.37
CA VAL A 10 0.64 -35.70 10.25
C VAL A 10 0.26 -36.18 8.83
N PRO A 11 -0.26 -37.41 8.55
CA PRO A 11 -0.51 -37.85 7.17
C PRO A 11 -1.70 -37.17 6.47
N ASN A 12 -2.69 -36.67 7.22
CA ASN A 12 -3.92 -36.14 6.62
C ASN A 12 -3.77 -34.71 6.10
N VAL A 13 -2.99 -33.85 6.77
CA VAL A 13 -2.78 -32.46 6.34
C VAL A 13 -1.87 -32.37 5.11
N LEU A 14 -0.84 -33.21 5.01
CA LEU A 14 0.03 -33.25 3.82
C LEU A 14 -0.69 -33.80 2.58
N ARG A 15 -1.55 -34.82 2.72
CA ARG A 15 -2.42 -35.29 1.63
C ARG A 15 -3.45 -34.24 1.22
N PHE A 16 -3.99 -33.51 2.19
CA PHE A 16 -4.91 -32.39 1.97
C PHE A 16 -4.24 -31.25 1.18
N MET A 17 -3.02 -30.86 1.53
CA MET A 17 -2.27 -29.81 0.81
C MET A 17 -1.74 -30.23 -0.57
N ALA A 18 -1.34 -31.50 -0.74
CA ALA A 18 -0.92 -32.02 -2.04
C ALA A 18 -2.09 -32.12 -3.05
N PHE A 19 -3.27 -32.49 -2.57
CA PHE A 19 -4.51 -32.48 -3.35
C PHE A 19 -4.88 -31.05 -3.75
N PHE A 20 -4.79 -30.06 -2.84
CA PHE A 20 -5.01 -28.65 -3.14
C PHE A 20 -4.05 -28.12 -4.20
N LYS A 21 -2.74 -28.43 -4.14
CA LYS A 21 -1.78 -28.04 -5.19
C LYS A 21 -2.16 -28.59 -6.57
N THR A 22 -2.67 -29.81 -6.63
CA THR A 22 -2.99 -30.48 -7.91
C THR A 22 -4.28 -29.92 -8.53
N VAL A 23 -5.29 -29.65 -7.70
CA VAL A 23 -6.57 -29.05 -8.13
C VAL A 23 -6.37 -27.57 -8.50
N ILE A 24 -5.62 -26.80 -7.70
CA ILE A 24 -5.28 -25.39 -7.99
C ILE A 24 -4.47 -25.26 -9.28
N ALA A 25 -3.43 -26.09 -9.47
CA ALA A 25 -2.58 -26.02 -10.66
C ALA A 25 -3.31 -26.36 -11.96
N LYS A 26 -4.30 -27.27 -11.91
CA LYS A 26 -5.08 -27.71 -13.07
C LYS A 26 -6.22 -26.75 -13.42
N LEU A 27 -6.88 -26.16 -12.42
CA LEU A 27 -7.88 -25.10 -12.63
C LEU A 27 -7.25 -23.82 -13.21
N ALA A 28 -5.99 -23.52 -12.83
CA ALA A 28 -5.22 -22.42 -13.41
C ALA A 28 -4.85 -22.63 -14.90
N THR A 29 -4.74 -23.88 -15.36
CA THR A 29 -4.41 -24.19 -16.76
C THR A 29 -5.65 -24.20 -17.66
N GLU A 30 -6.81 -24.68 -17.20
CA GLU A 30 -8.05 -24.75 -17.99
C GLU A 30 -8.77 -23.38 -18.13
N ALA A 31 -8.50 -22.42 -17.24
CA ALA A 31 -9.02 -21.05 -17.28
C ALA A 31 -8.63 -20.25 -18.53
N THR A 32 -7.70 -20.75 -19.35
CA THR A 32 -7.22 -20.08 -20.57
C THR A 32 -8.07 -20.38 -21.83
N SER A 33 -9.08 -21.26 -21.77
CA SER A 33 -9.68 -21.81 -23.01
C SER A 33 -11.20 -21.72 -23.24
N ASN A 34 -12.05 -21.19 -22.34
CA ASN A 34 -13.45 -20.86 -22.74
C ASN A 34 -14.13 -19.84 -21.82
N ARG A 35 -14.78 -18.85 -22.44
CA ARG A 35 -15.35 -17.62 -21.86
C ARG A 35 -16.83 -17.80 -21.43
N CYS A 36 -17.28 -17.09 -20.39
CA CYS A 36 -18.69 -16.90 -19.98
C CYS A 36 -19.52 -18.09 -19.42
N ASN A 37 -18.91 -19.13 -18.81
CA ASN A 37 -19.69 -20.24 -18.22
C ASN A 37 -19.98 -20.05 -16.70
N PRO A 38 -21.19 -20.43 -16.21
CA PRO A 38 -21.55 -20.36 -14.79
C PRO A 38 -20.64 -21.25 -13.92
N PHE A 39 -20.36 -20.83 -12.68
CA PHE A 39 -19.65 -21.67 -11.70
C PHE A 39 -20.61 -22.69 -11.10
N ILE A 40 -20.39 -23.97 -11.42
CA ILE A 40 -21.27 -25.07 -11.05
C ILE A 40 -20.60 -25.93 -9.98
N THR A 41 -21.21 -25.94 -8.79
CA THR A 41 -20.86 -26.86 -7.71
C THR A 41 -21.93 -27.94 -7.58
N PHE A 42 -21.58 -29.20 -7.80
CA PHE A 42 -22.45 -30.31 -7.43
C PHE A 42 -22.30 -30.63 -5.95
N VAL A 43 -23.42 -30.83 -5.26
CA VAL A 43 -23.42 -31.23 -3.85
C VAL A 43 -24.04 -32.61 -3.71
N LEU A 44 -23.19 -33.60 -3.46
CA LEU A 44 -23.54 -35.02 -3.43
C LEU A 44 -23.38 -35.61 -2.04
N GLY A 45 -24.20 -36.62 -1.72
CA GLY A 45 -24.16 -37.31 -0.44
C GLY A 45 -25.41 -38.13 -0.20
N GLY A 46 -25.26 -39.20 0.59
CA GLY A 46 -26.33 -40.13 0.90
C GLY A 46 -27.53 -39.48 1.62
N PRO A 47 -28.69 -40.17 1.68
CA PRO A 47 -29.83 -39.70 2.45
C PRO A 47 -29.44 -39.55 3.92
N GLY A 48 -29.64 -38.36 4.53
CA GLY A 48 -29.23 -38.10 5.92
C GLY A 48 -27.81 -37.55 6.09
N SER A 49 -27.03 -37.36 5.01
CA SER A 49 -25.65 -36.83 5.11
C SER A 49 -25.55 -35.36 5.56
N GLY A 50 -26.66 -34.61 5.52
CA GLY A 50 -26.68 -33.19 5.89
C GLY A 50 -26.44 -32.21 4.72
N LYS A 51 -26.34 -32.69 3.48
CA LYS A 51 -26.08 -31.86 2.29
C LYS A 51 -26.98 -30.63 2.15
N GLY A 52 -28.31 -30.77 2.26
CA GLY A 52 -29.23 -29.63 2.11
C GLY A 52 -29.03 -28.57 3.20
N THR A 53 -28.75 -29.00 4.44
CA THR A 53 -28.42 -28.08 5.55
C THR A 53 -27.14 -27.31 5.29
N GLN A 54 -26.14 -27.96 4.67
CA GLN A 54 -24.90 -27.31 4.29
C GLN A 54 -25.08 -26.41 3.07
N CYS A 55 -25.89 -26.78 2.08
CA CYS A 55 -26.21 -25.95 0.92
C CYS A 55 -26.78 -24.59 1.33
N VAL A 56 -27.73 -24.55 2.29
CA VAL A 56 -28.30 -23.30 2.81
C VAL A 56 -27.19 -22.41 3.40
N LYS A 57 -26.35 -22.96 4.27
CA LYS A 57 -25.24 -22.19 4.87
C LYS A 57 -24.22 -21.71 3.84
N ILE A 58 -23.91 -22.54 2.85
CA ILE A 58 -22.98 -22.17 1.77
C ILE A 58 -23.58 -21.06 0.92
N ALA A 59 -24.87 -21.16 0.56
CA ALA A 59 -25.58 -20.14 -0.20
C ALA A 59 -25.57 -18.79 0.52
N GLU A 60 -25.90 -18.77 1.83
CA GLU A 60 -25.91 -17.56 2.65
C GLU A 60 -24.51 -16.95 2.82
N THR A 61 -23.51 -17.77 3.12
CA THR A 61 -22.15 -17.29 3.44
C THR A 61 -21.36 -16.90 2.20
N PHE A 62 -21.52 -17.64 1.10
CA PHE A 62 -20.72 -17.47 -0.12
C PHE A 62 -21.50 -16.92 -1.31
N ARG A 63 -22.78 -16.54 -1.13
CA ARG A 63 -23.67 -15.94 -2.13
C ARG A 63 -23.93 -16.81 -3.37
N PHE A 64 -23.96 -18.13 -3.19
CA PHE A 64 -24.36 -19.05 -4.25
C PHE A 64 -25.88 -19.08 -4.40
N ALA A 65 -26.37 -19.23 -5.62
CA ALA A 65 -27.75 -19.64 -5.88
C ALA A 65 -27.91 -21.13 -5.58
N HIS A 66 -28.76 -21.48 -4.62
CA HIS A 66 -29.07 -22.87 -4.28
C HIS A 66 -30.18 -23.39 -5.18
N LEU A 67 -29.86 -24.39 -6.01
CA LEU A 67 -30.78 -25.06 -6.92
C LEU A 67 -30.95 -26.51 -6.48
N SER A 68 -32.16 -26.86 -6.02
CA SER A 68 -32.51 -28.23 -5.65
C SER A 68 -33.34 -28.87 -6.76
N ALA A 69 -32.80 -29.91 -7.39
CA ALA A 69 -33.50 -30.61 -8.47
C ALA A 69 -34.85 -31.21 -8.00
N GLY A 70 -34.94 -31.57 -6.71
CA GLY A 70 -36.18 -32.08 -6.13
C GLY A 70 -37.23 -31.00 -5.91
N ASP A 71 -36.83 -29.77 -5.57
CA ASP A 71 -37.75 -28.65 -5.42
C ASP A 71 -38.26 -28.16 -6.77
N LEU A 72 -37.37 -28.04 -7.76
CA LEU A 72 -37.75 -27.68 -9.14
C LEU A 72 -38.78 -28.64 -9.74
N LEU A 73 -38.65 -29.95 -9.48
CA LEU A 73 -39.65 -30.94 -9.93
C LEU A 73 -41.00 -30.77 -9.21
N ARG A 74 -41.02 -30.43 -7.92
CA ARG A 74 -42.25 -30.18 -7.17
C ARG A 74 -42.95 -28.89 -7.59
N GLU A 75 -42.18 -27.83 -7.85
CA GLU A 75 -42.69 -26.57 -8.36
C GLU A 75 -43.31 -26.73 -9.75
N GLU A 76 -42.66 -27.48 -10.64
CA GLU A 76 -43.18 -27.78 -11.98
C GLU A 76 -44.47 -28.63 -11.90
N MET A 77 -44.59 -29.57 -10.95
CA MET A 77 -45.83 -30.32 -10.71
C MET A 77 -46.99 -29.44 -10.24
N SER A 78 -46.71 -28.41 -9.44
CA SER A 78 -47.72 -27.44 -8.99
C SER A 78 -48.05 -26.38 -10.03
N SER A 79 -47.32 -26.37 -11.15
CA SER A 79 -47.59 -25.47 -12.27
C SER A 79 -48.59 -26.15 -13.24
N ASN A 80 -49.47 -25.36 -13.86
CA ASN A 80 -50.39 -25.85 -14.91
C ASN A 80 -49.65 -26.10 -16.26
N SER A 81 -48.42 -26.60 -16.25
CA SER A 81 -47.64 -26.86 -17.47
C SER A 81 -47.95 -28.24 -18.07
N GLU A 82 -47.67 -28.41 -19.36
CA GLU A 82 -47.77 -29.72 -20.04
C GLU A 82 -46.93 -30.82 -19.36
N ASN A 83 -45.83 -30.44 -18.70
CA ASN A 83 -44.96 -31.38 -17.97
C ASN A 83 -45.48 -31.72 -16.56
N GLY A 84 -46.29 -30.86 -15.93
CA GLY A 84 -46.71 -31.01 -14.53
C GLY A 84 -47.48 -32.30 -14.25
N THR A 85 -48.43 -32.64 -15.13
CA THR A 85 -49.25 -33.88 -15.01
C THR A 85 -48.40 -35.13 -15.25
N MET A 86 -47.52 -35.10 -16.23
CA MET A 86 -46.60 -36.20 -16.54
C MET A 86 -45.61 -36.48 -15.39
N ILE A 87 -45.02 -35.42 -14.82
CA ILE A 87 -44.08 -35.53 -13.69
C ILE A 87 -44.80 -36.09 -12.46
N HIS A 88 -46.03 -35.63 -12.20
CA HIS A 88 -46.86 -36.14 -11.10
C HIS A 88 -47.11 -37.64 -11.19
N ASP A 89 -47.51 -38.15 -12.36
CA ASP A 89 -47.82 -39.56 -12.55
C ASP A 89 -46.56 -40.46 -12.46
N ILE A 90 -45.42 -39.99 -12.98
CA ILE A 90 -44.14 -40.70 -12.89
C ILE A 90 -43.65 -40.81 -11.44
N ILE A 91 -43.75 -39.73 -10.66
CA ILE A 91 -43.34 -39.71 -9.25
C ILE A 91 -44.29 -40.55 -8.39
N LYS A 92 -45.60 -40.49 -8.65
CA LYS A 92 -46.62 -41.30 -7.96
C LYS A 92 -46.40 -42.80 -8.16
N ASP A 93 -45.92 -43.21 -9.33
CA ASP A 93 -45.52 -44.59 -9.65
C ASP A 93 -44.17 -45.00 -9.06
N GLY A 94 -43.47 -44.10 -8.35
CA GLY A 94 -42.13 -44.35 -7.79
C GLY A 94 -41.04 -44.50 -8.86
N LYS A 95 -41.32 -44.07 -10.10
CA LYS A 95 -40.37 -44.11 -11.23
C LYS A 95 -39.52 -42.84 -11.24
N ILE A 96 -38.32 -42.94 -11.80
CA ILE A 96 -37.40 -41.80 -11.92
C ILE A 96 -37.85 -40.95 -13.11
N VAL A 97 -38.07 -39.65 -12.88
CA VAL A 97 -38.34 -38.67 -13.92
C VAL A 97 -37.19 -38.67 -14.95
N PRO A 98 -37.47 -38.74 -16.26
CA PRO A 98 -36.44 -38.72 -17.30
C PRO A 98 -35.41 -37.60 -17.08
N SER A 99 -34.13 -37.94 -17.29
CA SER A 99 -33.01 -37.04 -17.00
C SER A 99 -33.13 -35.71 -17.73
N GLU A 100 -33.60 -35.72 -18.98
CA GLU A 100 -33.72 -34.53 -19.82
C GLU A 100 -34.70 -33.49 -19.25
N ILE A 101 -35.79 -33.93 -18.62
CA ILE A 101 -36.77 -33.01 -18.01
C ILE A 101 -36.12 -32.29 -16.84
N THR A 102 -35.48 -33.04 -15.93
CA THR A 102 -34.81 -32.48 -14.74
C THR A 102 -33.68 -31.52 -15.12
N VAL A 103 -32.88 -31.88 -16.13
CA VAL A 103 -31.78 -31.04 -16.60
C VAL A 103 -32.28 -29.76 -17.29
N ASN A 104 -33.38 -29.82 -18.04
CA ASN A 104 -33.96 -28.63 -18.65
C ASN A 104 -34.51 -27.64 -17.60
N LEU A 105 -35.09 -28.15 -16.51
CA LEU A 105 -35.50 -27.31 -15.37
C LEU A 105 -34.29 -26.66 -14.69
N LEU A 106 -33.22 -27.43 -14.44
CA LEU A 106 -31.96 -26.88 -13.90
C LEU A 106 -31.36 -25.83 -14.84
N ARG A 107 -31.32 -26.08 -16.14
CA ARG A 107 -30.84 -25.12 -17.14
C ARG A 107 -31.64 -23.83 -17.09
N LYS A 108 -32.97 -23.91 -17.08
CA LYS A 108 -33.85 -22.73 -16.99
C LYS A 108 -33.58 -21.94 -15.71
N ALA A 109 -33.49 -22.62 -14.56
CA ALA A 109 -33.21 -22.00 -13.26
C ALA A 109 -31.83 -21.33 -13.20
N ILE A 110 -30.80 -21.94 -13.81
CA ILE A 110 -29.46 -21.34 -13.94
C ILE A 110 -29.55 -20.03 -14.73
N HIS A 111 -30.19 -20.06 -15.90
CA HIS A 111 -30.30 -18.89 -16.79
C HIS A 111 -31.14 -17.76 -16.19
N SER A 112 -32.20 -18.08 -15.44
CA SER A 112 -33.11 -17.08 -14.87
C SER A 112 -32.67 -16.49 -13.53
N SER A 113 -31.61 -17.01 -12.90
CA SER A 113 -31.22 -16.63 -11.53
C SER A 113 -30.53 -15.26 -11.42
N GLY A 114 -29.93 -14.76 -12.51
CA GLY A 114 -29.04 -13.59 -12.49
C GLY A 114 -27.75 -13.79 -11.66
N ASN A 115 -27.47 -15.00 -11.18
CA ASN A 115 -26.27 -15.35 -10.43
C ASN A 115 -25.27 -16.08 -11.35
N HIS A 116 -23.99 -16.05 -10.99
CA HIS A 116 -22.93 -16.76 -11.68
C HIS A 116 -22.36 -17.93 -10.87
N LYS A 117 -22.81 -18.14 -9.62
CA LYS A 117 -22.34 -19.19 -8.70
C LYS A 117 -23.52 -20.06 -8.28
N PHE A 118 -23.49 -21.36 -8.57
CA PHE A 118 -24.62 -22.28 -8.38
C PHE A 118 -24.25 -23.51 -7.54
N LEU A 119 -25.07 -23.79 -6.53
CA LEU A 119 -25.03 -25.06 -5.77
C LEU A 119 -26.17 -25.93 -6.26
N ILE A 120 -25.84 -27.03 -6.92
CA ILE A 120 -26.83 -28.00 -7.40
C ILE A 120 -26.91 -29.13 -6.38
N ASP A 121 -27.98 -29.11 -5.58
CA ASP A 121 -28.21 -30.02 -4.46
C ASP A 121 -28.88 -31.32 -4.92
N GLY A 122 -28.19 -32.44 -4.69
CA GLY A 122 -28.75 -33.77 -4.88
C GLY A 122 -28.99 -34.15 -6.35
N PHE A 123 -28.22 -33.55 -7.26
CA PHE A 123 -28.12 -33.88 -8.68
C PHE A 123 -26.65 -33.72 -9.13
N PRO A 124 -26.14 -34.54 -10.06
CA PRO A 124 -26.77 -35.70 -10.71
C PRO A 124 -26.90 -36.91 -9.78
N ARG A 125 -27.94 -37.74 -9.99
CA ARG A 125 -28.21 -38.93 -9.14
C ARG A 125 -27.78 -40.26 -9.76
N ASN A 126 -27.45 -40.26 -11.04
CA ASN A 126 -26.97 -41.40 -11.80
C ASN A 126 -26.15 -40.92 -13.01
N GLU A 127 -25.56 -41.86 -13.73
CA GLU A 127 -24.72 -41.56 -14.89
C GLU A 127 -25.50 -40.91 -16.04
N GLU A 128 -26.76 -41.29 -16.24
CA GLU A 128 -27.62 -40.70 -17.27
C GLU A 128 -27.88 -39.20 -17.00
N ASN A 129 -28.12 -38.83 -15.73
CA ASN A 129 -28.25 -37.44 -15.29
C ASN A 129 -26.96 -36.65 -15.54
N ARG A 130 -25.80 -37.26 -15.23
CA ARG A 130 -24.48 -36.65 -15.43
C ARG A 130 -24.24 -36.34 -16.91
N ILE A 131 -24.41 -37.34 -17.76
CA ILE A 131 -24.27 -37.23 -19.22
C ILE A 131 -25.25 -36.19 -19.77
N ALA A 132 -26.52 -36.24 -19.35
CA ALA A 132 -27.55 -35.31 -19.80
C ALA A 132 -27.22 -33.86 -19.39
N PHE A 133 -26.72 -33.64 -18.17
CA PHE A 133 -26.32 -32.31 -17.70
C PHE A 133 -25.18 -31.73 -18.54
N GLU A 134 -24.09 -32.47 -18.69
CA GLU A 134 -22.93 -32.01 -19.46
C GLU A 134 -23.31 -31.73 -20.92
N ARG A 135 -24.19 -32.55 -21.51
CA ARG A 135 -24.68 -32.36 -22.88
C ARG A 135 -25.63 -31.17 -23.05
N ILE A 136 -26.60 -30.99 -22.15
CA ILE A 136 -27.70 -30.01 -22.31
C ILE A 136 -27.32 -28.64 -21.75
N VAL A 137 -26.57 -28.60 -20.64
CA VAL A 137 -26.05 -27.36 -20.05
C VAL A 137 -24.72 -26.98 -20.72
N GLY A 138 -24.01 -27.93 -21.33
CA GLY A 138 -22.79 -27.68 -22.09
C GLY A 138 -21.53 -27.52 -21.23
N VAL A 139 -21.62 -27.83 -19.93
CA VAL A 139 -20.53 -27.64 -18.96
C VAL A 139 -20.43 -28.83 -18.00
N GLU A 140 -19.20 -29.14 -17.60
CA GLU A 140 -18.93 -29.99 -16.43
C GLU A 140 -19.01 -29.15 -15.14
N PRO A 141 -19.24 -29.77 -13.95
CA PRO A 141 -19.06 -29.05 -12.70
C PRO A 141 -17.61 -28.59 -12.54
N ASP A 142 -17.42 -27.42 -11.94
CA ASP A 142 -16.12 -26.92 -11.53
C ASP A 142 -15.61 -27.69 -10.29
N ILE A 143 -16.53 -28.04 -9.39
CA ILE A 143 -16.24 -28.84 -8.20
C ILE A 143 -17.44 -29.68 -7.77
N VAL A 144 -17.16 -30.83 -7.17
CA VAL A 144 -18.13 -31.70 -6.52
C VAL A 144 -17.84 -31.76 -5.03
N LEU A 145 -18.74 -31.23 -4.20
CA LEU A 145 -18.69 -31.38 -2.75
C LEU A 145 -19.38 -32.69 -2.36
N PHE A 146 -18.60 -33.68 -1.95
CA PHE A 146 -19.12 -34.97 -1.49
C PHE A 146 -19.14 -35.05 0.04
N PHE A 147 -20.33 -34.98 0.62
CA PHE A 147 -20.55 -35.14 2.06
C PHE A 147 -20.56 -36.61 2.44
N ASP A 148 -19.40 -37.10 2.89
CA ASP A 148 -19.18 -38.47 3.31
C ASP A 148 -19.65 -38.67 4.75
N CYS A 149 -20.66 -39.52 4.92
CA CYS A 149 -21.28 -39.81 6.20
C CYS A 149 -21.43 -41.33 6.33
N PRO A 150 -21.02 -41.96 7.44
CA PRO A 150 -21.26 -43.38 7.69
C PRO A 150 -22.75 -43.73 7.63
N GLU A 151 -23.05 -44.94 7.18
CA GLU A 151 -24.43 -45.42 7.01
C GLU A 151 -25.23 -45.37 8.32
N GLU A 152 -24.62 -45.76 9.43
CA GLU A 152 -25.22 -45.75 10.77
C GLU A 152 -25.67 -44.34 11.18
N GLU A 153 -24.83 -43.32 10.92
CA GLU A 153 -25.14 -41.93 11.21
C GLU A 153 -26.23 -41.38 10.28
N MET A 154 -26.22 -41.76 9.01
CA MET A 154 -27.29 -41.42 8.06
C MET A 154 -28.65 -41.97 8.47
N VAL A 155 -28.70 -43.26 8.87
CA VAL A 155 -29.91 -43.91 9.38
C VAL A 155 -30.40 -43.22 10.65
N LYS A 156 -29.51 -42.99 11.62
CA LYS A 156 -29.82 -42.28 12.87
C LYS A 156 -30.38 -40.87 12.61
N ARG A 157 -29.81 -40.11 11.66
CA ARG A 157 -30.28 -38.76 11.33
C ARG A 157 -31.65 -38.73 10.68
N VAL A 158 -31.99 -39.73 9.88
CA VAL A 158 -33.32 -39.81 9.25
C VAL A 158 -34.37 -40.28 10.24
N LEU A 159 -34.07 -41.29 11.08
CA LEU A 159 -35.01 -41.76 12.10
C LEU A 159 -35.35 -40.70 13.16
N ASN A 160 -34.44 -39.75 13.40
CA ASN A 160 -34.65 -38.64 14.34
C ASN A 160 -35.27 -37.37 13.71
N ARG A 161 -35.56 -37.35 12.39
CA ARG A 161 -36.18 -36.20 11.72
C ARG A 161 -37.71 -36.23 11.90
N ASN A 162 -38.22 -35.53 12.91
CA ASN A 162 -39.66 -35.26 13.08
C ASN A 162 -40.17 -34.19 12.09
N GLN A 163 -39.92 -34.35 10.78
CA GLN A 163 -40.38 -33.42 9.74
C GLN A 163 -41.08 -34.16 8.59
N GLY A 164 -42.30 -34.66 8.87
CA GLY A 164 -43.42 -34.64 7.91
C GLY A 164 -43.25 -35.30 6.53
N ARG A 165 -42.35 -36.26 6.33
CA ARG A 165 -42.37 -37.13 5.12
C ARG A 165 -42.99 -38.47 5.49
N VAL A 166 -43.99 -38.89 4.70
CA VAL A 166 -44.80 -40.09 4.92
C VAL A 166 -43.98 -41.40 4.75
N ASP A 167 -42.71 -41.30 4.35
CA ASP A 167 -41.90 -42.42 3.85
C ASP A 167 -40.67 -42.78 4.72
N ASP A 168 -40.48 -42.14 5.88
CA ASP A 168 -39.30 -42.38 6.73
C ASP A 168 -39.46 -43.64 7.60
N ASN A 169 -39.44 -44.82 6.96
CA ASN A 169 -39.27 -46.13 7.62
C ASN A 169 -37.89 -46.75 7.29
N ILE A 170 -37.40 -47.63 8.16
CA ILE A 170 -36.07 -48.26 8.05
C ILE A 170 -35.90 -48.95 6.69
N ASP A 171 -36.95 -49.58 6.16
CA ASP A 171 -36.90 -50.31 4.89
C ASP A 171 -36.76 -49.37 3.69
N THR A 172 -37.41 -48.20 3.71
CA THR A 172 -37.29 -47.16 2.69
C THR A 172 -35.91 -46.50 2.75
N MET A 173 -35.37 -46.31 3.95
CA MET A 173 -34.01 -45.81 4.11
C MET A 173 -32.95 -46.76 3.57
N LYS A 174 -33.05 -48.06 3.86
CA LYS A 174 -32.18 -49.08 3.27
C LYS A 174 -32.24 -49.08 1.75
N LYS A 175 -33.44 -49.02 1.16
CA LYS A 175 -33.62 -48.91 -0.29
C LYS A 175 -32.95 -47.66 -0.87
N ARG A 176 -33.08 -46.50 -0.21
CA ARG A 176 -32.44 -45.25 -0.66
C ARG A 176 -30.92 -45.27 -0.55
N LEU A 177 -30.38 -45.96 0.45
CA LEU A 177 -28.94 -46.18 0.60
C LEU A 177 -28.39 -47.12 -0.47
N GLU A 178 -29.09 -48.21 -0.77
CA GLU A 178 -28.74 -49.13 -1.86
C GLU A 178 -28.75 -48.42 -3.22
N VAL A 179 -29.78 -47.61 -3.48
CA VAL A 179 -29.85 -46.77 -4.70
C VAL A 179 -28.72 -45.76 -4.75
N PHE A 180 -28.38 -45.12 -3.62
CA PHE A 180 -27.25 -44.19 -3.56
C PHE A 180 -25.93 -44.90 -3.89
N LYS A 181 -25.66 -46.06 -3.28
CA LYS A 181 -24.46 -46.86 -3.54
C LYS A 181 -24.37 -47.30 -5.00
N LYS A 182 -25.48 -47.80 -5.56
CA LYS A 182 -25.52 -48.35 -6.92
C LYS A 182 -25.42 -47.27 -8.00
N LEU A 183 -26.02 -46.10 -7.79
CA LEU A 183 -26.21 -45.10 -8.86
C LEU A 183 -25.43 -43.80 -8.66
N ASN A 184 -25.20 -43.34 -7.42
CA ASN A 184 -24.55 -42.04 -7.16
C ASN A 184 -23.03 -42.19 -6.96
N LEU A 185 -22.56 -43.28 -6.33
CA LEU A 185 -21.12 -43.50 -6.16
C LEU A 185 -20.35 -43.55 -7.49
N PRO A 186 -20.85 -44.20 -8.57
CA PRO A 186 -20.17 -44.17 -9.87
C PRO A 186 -19.92 -42.76 -10.41
N VAL A 187 -20.83 -41.82 -10.16
CA VAL A 187 -20.70 -40.41 -10.57
C VAL A 187 -19.62 -39.71 -9.73
N ILE A 188 -19.57 -39.99 -8.43
CA ILE A 188 -18.53 -39.48 -7.54
C ILE A 188 -17.17 -40.02 -7.98
N ASP A 189 -17.07 -41.32 -8.27
CA ASP A 189 -15.84 -41.96 -8.74
C ASP A 189 -15.38 -41.37 -10.07
N TYR A 190 -16.30 -41.11 -11.00
CA TYR A 190 -16.02 -40.44 -12.27
C TYR A 190 -15.37 -39.06 -12.07
N TYR A 191 -15.98 -38.17 -11.28
CA TYR A 191 -15.41 -36.84 -11.03
C TYR A 191 -14.17 -36.88 -10.13
N SER A 192 -14.05 -37.91 -9.28
CA SER A 192 -12.86 -38.15 -8.45
C SER A 192 -11.67 -38.50 -9.32
N ALA A 193 -11.84 -39.37 -10.32
CA ALA A 193 -10.80 -39.70 -11.31
C ALA A 193 -10.35 -38.47 -12.13
N LYS A 194 -11.25 -37.51 -12.32
CA LYS A 194 -10.96 -36.21 -12.96
C LYS A 194 -10.33 -35.16 -12.03
N GLY A 195 -10.24 -35.44 -10.73
CA GLY A 195 -9.70 -34.52 -9.71
C GLY A 195 -10.67 -33.42 -9.28
N LYS A 196 -11.99 -33.59 -9.50
CA LYS A 196 -13.01 -32.56 -9.22
C LYS A 196 -13.77 -32.76 -7.91
N VAL A 197 -13.53 -33.85 -7.18
CA VAL A 197 -14.27 -34.18 -5.95
C VAL A 197 -13.52 -33.71 -4.70
N CYS A 198 -14.17 -32.85 -3.91
CA CYS A 198 -13.76 -32.55 -2.55
C CYS A 198 -14.61 -33.35 -1.56
N LYS A 199 -13.97 -34.27 -0.83
CA LYS A 199 -14.62 -35.13 0.14
C LYS A 199 -14.66 -34.45 1.51
N ILE A 200 -15.86 -34.19 2.04
CA ILE A 200 -16.09 -33.54 3.33
C ILE A 200 -16.60 -34.58 4.32
N ASN A 201 -15.90 -34.75 5.45
CA ASN A 201 -16.40 -35.58 6.54
C ASN A 201 -17.63 -34.90 7.19
N ALA A 202 -18.79 -35.52 6.98
CA ALA A 202 -20.09 -35.01 7.38
C ALA A 202 -20.56 -35.52 8.77
N VAL A 203 -19.65 -36.07 9.57
CA VAL A 203 -19.88 -36.42 11.00
C VAL A 203 -19.58 -35.20 11.88
N GLY A 204 -20.41 -35.00 12.90
CA GLY A 204 -20.36 -33.85 13.82
C GLY A 204 -21.59 -32.96 13.74
N THR A 205 -21.51 -31.80 14.39
CA THR A 205 -22.53 -30.76 14.35
C THR A 205 -22.56 -30.03 13.00
N VAL A 206 -23.64 -29.32 12.71
CA VAL A 206 -23.77 -28.53 11.47
C VAL A 206 -22.65 -27.50 11.33
N ASN A 207 -22.20 -26.88 12.43
CA ASN A 207 -21.13 -25.88 12.42
C ASN A 207 -19.76 -26.52 12.15
N GLU A 208 -19.43 -27.62 12.84
CA GLU A 208 -18.17 -28.34 12.63
C GLU A 208 -18.03 -28.87 11.19
N VAL A 209 -19.13 -29.32 10.59
CA VAL A 209 -19.12 -29.74 9.17
C VAL A 209 -18.94 -28.52 8.26
N PHE A 210 -19.55 -27.38 8.58
CA PHE A 210 -19.44 -26.16 7.79
C PHE A 210 -18.03 -25.53 7.85
N GLU A 211 -17.37 -25.56 9.01
CA GLU A 211 -15.98 -25.12 9.19
C GLU A 211 -15.02 -25.88 8.26
N LYS A 212 -15.32 -27.15 7.95
CA LYS A 212 -14.54 -27.95 6.98
C LYS A 212 -14.79 -27.54 5.52
N VAL A 213 -15.95 -26.95 5.22
CA VAL A 213 -16.33 -26.48 3.88
C VAL A 213 -15.74 -25.09 3.59
N GLN A 214 -15.66 -24.23 4.61
CA GLN A 214 -15.16 -22.85 4.49
C GLN A 214 -13.80 -22.71 3.79
N PRO A 215 -12.72 -23.44 4.18
CA PRO A 215 -11.43 -23.29 3.53
C PRO A 215 -11.44 -23.75 2.06
N VAL A 216 -12.30 -24.71 1.72
CA VAL A 216 -12.45 -25.21 0.33
C VAL A 216 -13.02 -24.14 -0.58
N LEU A 217 -14.07 -23.46 -0.14
CA LEU A 217 -14.71 -22.40 -0.94
C LEU A 217 -13.95 -21.07 -0.87
N ALA A 218 -13.25 -20.78 0.23
CA ALA A 218 -12.40 -19.60 0.36
C ALA A 218 -11.18 -19.67 -0.58
N ALA A 219 -10.52 -20.83 -0.69
CA ALA A 219 -9.39 -21.02 -1.61
C ALA A 219 -9.79 -20.90 -3.10
N LEU A 220 -11.03 -21.24 -3.43
CA LEU A 220 -11.58 -21.11 -4.80
C LEU A 220 -11.96 -19.67 -5.16
N ARG A 221 -12.18 -18.78 -4.18
CA ARG A 221 -12.40 -17.34 -4.42
C ARG A 221 -11.17 -16.69 -5.06
N CYS A 222 -9.97 -17.05 -4.62
CA CYS A 222 -8.72 -16.50 -5.15
C CYS A 222 -8.43 -16.86 -6.62
N ILE A 223 -9.14 -17.81 -7.25
CA ILE A 223 -8.81 -18.29 -8.61
C ILE A 223 -9.79 -17.74 -9.66
N ARG A 224 -11.05 -17.52 -9.31
CA ARG A 224 -12.09 -17.07 -10.27
C ARG A 224 -12.51 -15.62 -10.10
N ASP A 225 -12.32 -15.03 -8.92
CA ASP A 225 -12.45 -13.58 -8.80
C ASP A 225 -11.31 -12.91 -9.61
N ASP A 226 -10.09 -13.47 -9.65
CA ASP A 226 -9.01 -13.06 -10.58
C ASP A 226 -9.38 -13.18 -12.07
N ALA A 227 -10.15 -14.19 -12.49
CA ALA A 227 -10.48 -14.41 -13.91
C ALA A 227 -11.62 -13.51 -14.43
N LEU A 228 -12.60 -13.19 -13.58
CA LEU A 228 -13.62 -12.16 -13.88
C LEU A 228 -13.08 -10.74 -13.64
N ASP A 229 -12.08 -10.61 -12.78
CA ASP A 229 -11.34 -9.38 -12.60
C ASP A 229 -10.31 -9.13 -13.69
N ILE A 230 -9.94 -10.01 -14.62
CA ILE A 230 -8.99 -9.61 -15.68
C ILE A 230 -9.61 -8.67 -16.74
N GLU A 231 -10.92 -8.78 -17.04
CA GLU A 231 -11.62 -7.82 -17.92
C GLU A 231 -12.14 -6.60 -17.13
N SER A 232 -12.55 -6.79 -15.86
CA SER A 232 -12.89 -5.68 -14.95
C SER A 232 -11.65 -4.90 -14.48
N SER A 233 -10.49 -5.54 -14.35
CA SER A 233 -9.20 -4.95 -13.93
C SER A 233 -8.35 -4.47 -15.09
N SER A 234 -8.46 -5.00 -16.31
CA SER A 234 -7.84 -4.29 -17.44
C SER A 234 -8.59 -3.00 -17.75
N SER A 235 -9.93 -3.01 -17.65
CA SER A 235 -10.74 -1.80 -17.76
C SER A 235 -10.66 -0.89 -16.53
N SER A 236 -10.60 -1.43 -15.30
CA SER A 236 -10.45 -0.62 -14.07
C SER A 236 -9.02 -0.15 -13.82
N SER A 237 -7.99 -0.94 -14.18
CA SER A 237 -6.59 -0.49 -14.18
C SER A 237 -6.39 0.59 -15.24
N ALA A 238 -6.91 0.40 -16.46
CA ALA A 238 -6.90 1.47 -17.47
C ALA A 238 -7.66 2.71 -17.00
N ALA A 239 -8.83 2.56 -16.34
CA ALA A 239 -9.59 3.67 -15.78
C ALA A 239 -8.87 4.36 -14.62
N ALA A 240 -8.13 3.61 -13.80
CA ALA A 240 -7.32 4.13 -12.69
C ALA A 240 -6.11 4.92 -13.22
N VAL A 241 -5.41 4.38 -14.23
CA VAL A 241 -4.34 5.10 -14.94
C VAL A 241 -4.88 6.37 -15.59
N ASP A 242 -6.04 6.29 -16.24
CA ASP A 242 -6.73 7.45 -16.81
C ASP A 242 -7.14 8.46 -15.73
N ALA A 243 -7.59 8.03 -14.55
CA ALA A 243 -7.90 8.92 -13.44
C ALA A 243 -6.65 9.64 -12.90
N ALA A 244 -5.52 8.92 -12.76
CA ALA A 244 -4.24 9.48 -12.33
C ALA A 244 -3.68 10.49 -13.35
N THR A 245 -3.69 10.13 -14.64
CA THR A 245 -3.22 11.00 -15.73
C THR A 245 -4.11 12.23 -15.92
N ARG A 246 -5.45 12.09 -15.82
CA ARG A 246 -6.38 13.23 -15.82
C ARG A 246 -6.16 14.16 -14.64
N TYR A 247 -5.95 13.61 -13.44
CA TYR A 247 -5.60 14.43 -12.26
C TYR A 247 -4.28 15.16 -12.47
N HIS A 248 -3.26 14.46 -12.97
CA HIS A 248 -1.97 15.08 -13.30
C HIS A 248 -2.16 16.26 -14.25
N ASN A 249 -2.76 16.05 -15.42
CA ASN A 249 -2.99 17.12 -16.40
C ASN A 249 -3.84 18.27 -15.85
N ARG A 250 -4.90 17.97 -15.10
CA ARG A 250 -5.79 19.00 -14.50
C ARG A 250 -5.08 19.86 -13.46
N THR A 251 -4.08 19.31 -12.79
CA THR A 251 -3.37 19.99 -11.68
C THR A 251 -2.06 20.63 -12.10
N LYS A 252 -1.75 20.68 -13.39
CA LYS A 252 -0.60 21.41 -13.94
C LYS A 252 -0.76 22.92 -13.77
N HIS A 253 0.37 23.62 -13.67
CA HIS A 253 0.43 25.04 -14.01
C HIS A 253 0.99 25.18 -15.43
N SER A 254 0.55 26.20 -16.17
CA SER A 254 1.08 26.54 -17.49
C SER A 254 1.10 28.06 -17.64
N LEU A 255 2.05 28.59 -18.42
CA LEU A 255 2.07 30.02 -18.76
C LEU A 255 0.81 30.44 -19.55
N THR A 256 0.30 29.56 -20.40
CA THR A 256 -0.87 29.84 -21.25
C THR A 256 -2.17 29.37 -20.61
N GLY A 257 -2.15 28.22 -19.93
CA GLY A 257 -3.31 27.64 -19.23
C GLY A 257 -3.60 28.24 -17.86
N GLY A 258 -2.66 29.00 -17.29
CA GLY A 258 -2.74 29.57 -15.95
C GLY A 258 -2.40 28.56 -14.85
N TYR A 259 -2.70 28.94 -13.60
CA TYR A 259 -2.44 28.09 -12.45
C TYR A 259 -3.56 27.06 -12.23
N ALA A 260 -3.20 25.84 -11.79
CA ALA A 260 -4.13 24.87 -11.23
C ALA A 260 -5.09 25.51 -10.21
N ARG A 261 -6.32 25.01 -10.17
CA ARG A 261 -7.38 25.58 -9.35
C ARG A 261 -7.04 25.46 -7.86
N GLY A 262 -6.86 26.62 -7.23
CA GLY A 262 -6.66 26.78 -5.81
C GLY A 262 -7.79 27.55 -5.12
N PRO A 263 -7.70 27.76 -3.80
CA PRO A 263 -8.57 28.69 -3.10
C PRO A 263 -8.39 30.12 -3.66
N ARG A 264 -9.48 30.90 -3.76
CA ARG A 264 -9.45 32.30 -4.25
C ARG A 264 -8.87 33.31 -3.23
N GLY A 265 -8.22 32.80 -2.18
CA GLY A 265 -7.71 33.51 -1.01
C GLY A 265 -7.59 32.55 0.17
N LEU A 266 -6.64 32.79 1.07
CA LEU A 266 -6.41 31.93 2.24
C LEU A 266 -7.30 32.35 3.41
N ASP A 267 -8.05 31.39 3.94
CA ASP A 267 -8.88 31.54 5.13
C ASP A 267 -8.04 31.21 6.38
N TRP A 268 -7.25 32.18 6.82
CA TRP A 268 -6.33 32.04 7.96
C TRP A 268 -7.05 31.71 9.27
N ALA A 269 -8.30 32.14 9.44
CA ALA A 269 -9.10 31.83 10.63
C ALA A 269 -9.54 30.36 10.70
N ASN A 270 -9.40 29.63 9.60
CA ASN A 270 -9.75 28.23 9.45
C ASN A 270 -8.56 27.37 8.96
N GLN A 271 -7.33 27.87 9.13
CA GLN A 271 -6.13 27.09 8.86
C GLN A 271 -6.17 25.78 9.66
N PRO A 272 -5.93 24.63 9.03
CA PRO A 272 -6.00 23.35 9.72
C PRO A 272 -4.89 23.26 10.77
N ASN A 273 -5.26 22.77 11.95
CA ASN A 273 -4.30 22.48 13.01
C ASN A 273 -3.25 21.48 12.49
N PRO A 274 -1.94 21.82 12.56
CA PRO A 274 -0.88 20.94 12.08
C PRO A 274 -0.62 19.75 13.02
N PHE A 275 -1.34 19.64 14.13
CA PHE A 275 -1.19 18.58 15.13
C PHE A 275 -2.49 17.79 15.30
N LEU A 276 -2.52 16.57 14.75
CA LEU A 276 -3.53 15.59 15.10
C LEU A 276 -3.27 15.15 16.54
N ARG A 277 -4.33 15.04 17.34
CA ARG A 277 -4.31 14.57 18.72
C ARG A 277 -5.43 13.58 18.91
N PHE A 278 -5.11 12.50 19.62
CA PHE A 278 -6.11 11.56 20.07
C PHE A 278 -6.49 11.85 21.53
N LEU A 279 -7.52 12.67 21.69
CA LEU A 279 -8.04 13.09 22.99
C LEU A 279 -8.39 11.87 23.85
N SER A 280 -7.97 11.91 25.12
CA SER A 280 -8.12 10.83 26.10
C SER A 280 -7.26 9.58 25.87
N SER A 281 -6.41 9.53 24.83
CA SER A 281 -5.38 8.48 24.74
C SER A 281 -4.32 8.66 25.84
N PRO A 282 -3.87 7.58 26.50
CA PRO A 282 -2.71 7.63 27.39
C PRO A 282 -1.47 8.13 26.65
N LEU A 283 -0.75 9.07 27.27
CA LEU A 283 0.48 9.64 26.71
C LEU A 283 1.72 8.97 27.30
N LEU A 284 2.60 8.53 26.43
CA LEU A 284 3.93 8.03 26.77
C LEU A 284 4.96 9.08 26.31
N PRO A 285 5.53 9.88 27.23
CA PRO A 285 6.49 10.92 26.87
C PRO A 285 7.76 10.31 26.29
N LEU A 286 8.34 10.94 25.27
CA LEU A 286 9.66 10.62 24.74
C LEU A 286 10.70 11.63 25.28
N LEU A 287 11.98 11.32 25.13
CA LEU A 287 13.07 12.11 25.69
C LEU A 287 13.32 13.35 24.82
N HIS A 288 13.09 14.55 25.38
CA HIS A 288 13.26 15.83 24.66
C HIS A 288 14.72 16.15 24.29
N SER A 289 15.67 15.50 24.96
CA SER A 289 17.11 15.57 24.68
C SER A 289 17.76 14.20 24.89
N PRO A 290 18.83 13.84 24.15
CA PRO A 290 19.77 12.85 24.65
C PRO A 290 20.38 13.38 25.97
N PRO A 291 20.68 12.53 26.96
CA PRO A 291 21.41 12.98 28.14
C PRO A 291 22.75 13.61 27.70
N GLU A 292 22.92 14.89 27.99
CA GLU A 292 24.17 15.65 27.79
C GLU A 292 25.35 14.96 28.50
N PRO A 293 26.59 15.10 27.95
CA PRO A 293 27.02 16.25 27.15
C PRO A 293 27.53 15.96 25.72
N HIS A 294 27.29 14.77 25.13
CA HIS A 294 27.82 14.47 23.79
C HIS A 294 26.74 14.06 22.80
N ASP A 295 26.70 14.76 21.67
CA ASP A 295 26.01 14.29 20.47
C ASP A 295 26.72 13.03 19.98
N ASP A 296 26.20 11.89 20.40
CA ASP A 296 26.65 10.54 20.05
C ASP A 296 26.21 10.12 18.64
N SER A 297 25.65 11.03 17.84
CA SER A 297 25.32 10.76 16.45
C SER A 297 26.59 10.62 15.61
N PRO A 298 26.63 9.68 14.65
CA PRO A 298 27.73 9.59 13.70
C PRO A 298 27.86 10.89 12.87
N LEU A 299 29.05 11.11 12.32
CA LEU A 299 29.30 12.13 11.30
C LEU A 299 28.38 11.93 10.08
N TYR A 300 27.97 13.02 9.45
CA TYR A 300 27.02 12.98 8.33
C TYR A 300 27.49 12.08 7.18
N HIS A 301 28.74 12.22 6.75
CA HIS A 301 29.26 11.43 5.63
C HIS A 301 29.44 9.95 5.98
N SER A 302 29.53 9.56 7.26
CA SER A 302 29.85 8.18 7.64
C SER A 302 28.67 7.23 7.50
N VAL A 303 27.42 7.70 7.56
CA VAL A 303 26.23 6.85 7.35
C VAL A 303 26.05 6.38 5.90
N PHE A 304 26.76 7.00 4.95
CA PHE A 304 26.77 6.60 3.55
C PHE A 304 27.90 5.62 3.22
N SER A 305 28.76 5.29 4.20
CA SER A 305 29.86 4.35 4.05
C SER A 305 29.38 2.88 4.11
N SER A 306 30.27 1.92 3.87
CA SER A 306 29.93 0.49 3.74
C SER A 306 29.39 -0.21 5.00
N SER A 307 29.34 0.46 6.15
CA SER A 307 28.80 -0.13 7.39
C SER A 307 28.10 0.92 8.25
N LEU A 308 26.93 0.55 8.78
CA LEU A 308 26.23 1.32 9.81
C LEU A 308 26.85 1.08 11.20
N PRO A 309 26.65 1.99 12.18
CA PRO A 309 27.06 1.75 13.56
C PRO A 309 26.43 0.46 14.12
N PRO A 310 26.97 -0.12 15.21
CA PRO A 310 26.39 -1.29 15.85
C PRO A 310 24.91 -1.07 16.19
N PRO A 311 24.00 -2.00 15.84
CA PRO A 311 22.58 -1.85 16.09
C PRO A 311 22.25 -1.66 17.57
N GLN A 312 21.59 -0.56 17.90
CA GLN A 312 21.06 -0.32 19.23
C GLN A 312 19.85 -1.24 19.50
N PRO A 313 19.58 -1.65 20.76
CA PRO A 313 18.37 -2.38 21.08
C PRO A 313 17.13 -1.48 20.90
N PHE A 314 15.98 -2.06 20.57
CA PHE A 314 14.71 -1.35 20.64
C PHE A 314 14.37 -1.04 22.10
N SER A 315 14.40 0.24 22.43
CA SER A 315 14.18 0.76 23.76
C SER A 315 13.45 2.09 23.68
N HIS A 316 12.96 2.57 24.81
CA HIS A 316 12.36 3.90 24.89
C HIS A 316 13.31 5.01 24.37
N ALA A 317 14.59 4.93 24.74
CA ALA A 317 15.60 5.90 24.32
C ALA A 317 15.89 5.85 22.81
N SER A 318 16.05 4.64 22.23
CA SER A 318 16.34 4.50 20.80
C SER A 318 15.13 4.84 19.92
N ILE A 319 13.92 4.47 20.34
CA ILE A 319 12.67 4.89 19.66
C ILE A 319 12.45 6.40 19.75
N SER A 320 12.69 6.99 20.92
CA SER A 320 12.64 8.45 21.10
C SER A 320 13.59 9.14 20.14
N ARG A 321 14.84 8.66 20.04
CA ARG A 321 15.84 9.20 19.11
C ARG A 321 15.45 9.04 17.64
N LEU A 322 14.93 7.88 17.25
CA LEU A 322 14.42 7.66 15.90
C LEU A 322 13.41 8.74 15.52
N LEU A 323 12.40 8.97 16.36
CA LEU A 323 11.35 9.96 16.10
C LEU A 323 11.87 11.40 16.23
N TYR A 324 12.82 11.63 17.14
CA TYR A 324 13.44 12.94 17.36
C TYR A 324 14.25 13.41 16.14
N ASP A 325 15.04 12.52 15.54
CA ASP A 325 15.92 12.85 14.42
C ASP A 325 15.25 12.63 13.04
N SER A 326 13.94 12.29 13.00
CA SER A 326 13.19 12.11 11.74
C SER A 326 11.91 12.95 11.60
N LEU A 327 11.06 13.00 12.64
CA LEU A 327 9.67 13.48 12.52
C LEU A 327 9.29 14.56 13.55
N SER A 328 10.16 14.82 14.53
CA SER A 328 9.92 15.81 15.59
C SER A 328 9.95 17.25 15.10
N LEU A 329 9.55 18.16 16.00
CA LEU A 329 9.82 19.57 15.82
C LEU A 329 11.33 19.83 15.86
N SER A 330 11.79 20.65 14.93
CA SER A 330 13.20 21.07 14.82
C SER A 330 13.44 22.47 15.37
N ALA A 331 12.42 23.34 15.32
CA ALA A 331 12.40 24.65 15.95
C ALA A 331 10.98 25.24 15.89
N TRP A 332 10.75 26.33 16.61
CA TRP A 332 9.65 27.26 16.33
C TRP A 332 10.20 28.55 15.72
N LYS A 333 9.39 29.21 14.90
CA LYS A 333 9.69 30.52 14.32
C LYS A 333 8.61 31.50 14.75
N SER A 334 9.01 32.74 15.01
CA SER A 334 8.08 33.79 15.41
C SER A 334 8.45 35.11 14.76
N THR A 335 7.44 35.85 14.29
CA THR A 335 7.59 37.24 13.84
C THR A 335 6.29 38.00 14.09
N GLY A 336 6.39 39.18 14.72
CA GLY A 336 5.22 39.94 15.13
C GLY A 336 4.28 39.13 16.03
N LEU A 337 3.07 38.86 15.53
CA LEU A 337 2.02 38.10 16.22
C LEU A 337 1.90 36.64 15.73
N SER A 338 2.71 36.21 14.76
CA SER A 338 2.62 34.87 14.16
C SER A 338 3.74 33.97 14.67
N THR A 339 3.38 32.76 15.08
CA THR A 339 4.32 31.72 15.50
C THR A 339 3.98 30.41 14.79
N TRP A 340 4.98 29.71 14.27
CA TRP A 340 4.79 28.43 13.59
C TRP A 340 5.90 27.44 13.91
N SER A 341 5.55 26.15 13.98
CA SER A 341 6.50 25.08 14.22
C SER A 341 7.16 24.63 12.93
N LEU A 342 8.43 24.26 12.97
CA LEU A 342 9.13 23.56 11.90
C LEU A 342 9.41 22.12 12.33
N ARG A 343 9.38 21.18 11.38
CA ARG A 343 9.74 19.77 11.60
C ARG A 343 11.10 19.43 11.01
N VAL A 344 11.62 18.26 11.36
CA VAL A 344 12.86 17.72 10.80
C VAL A 344 12.72 17.45 9.29
N ASN A 345 11.62 16.83 8.88
CA ASN A 345 11.23 16.74 7.47
C ASN A 345 10.50 18.04 7.03
N PRO A 346 10.83 18.59 5.85
CA PRO A 346 10.13 19.75 5.29
C PRO A 346 8.69 19.38 4.93
N SER A 347 7.86 20.41 4.80
CA SER A 347 6.48 20.28 4.34
C SER A 347 6.06 21.48 3.54
N SER A 348 5.27 21.23 2.50
CA SER A 348 4.76 22.25 1.60
C SER A 348 3.91 23.27 2.35
N GLY A 349 4.34 24.53 2.33
CA GLY A 349 3.66 25.60 3.06
C GLY A 349 3.66 25.43 4.59
N ASN A 350 4.48 24.51 5.13
CA ASN A 350 4.54 24.18 6.54
C ASN A 350 3.20 23.66 7.11
N LEU A 351 2.50 22.82 6.34
CA LEU A 351 1.15 22.32 6.66
C LEU A 351 1.15 20.92 7.28
N HIS A 352 2.23 20.16 7.09
CA HIS A 352 2.51 18.86 7.70
C HIS A 352 1.36 17.83 7.55
N PRO A 353 1.00 17.42 6.33
CA PRO A 353 -0.08 16.44 6.10
C PRO A 353 0.24 15.05 6.65
N THR A 354 1.52 14.67 6.70
CA THR A 354 1.98 13.34 7.10
C THR A 354 1.94 13.16 8.62
N GLU A 355 1.18 12.16 9.06
CA GLU A 355 1.12 11.61 10.41
C GLU A 355 1.87 10.29 10.48
N SER A 356 2.28 9.90 11.70
CA SER A 356 3.07 8.69 11.93
C SER A 356 2.59 7.87 13.10
N HIS A 357 2.57 6.56 12.91
CA HIS A 357 2.10 5.58 13.89
C HIS A 357 3.16 4.51 14.11
N LEU A 358 3.38 4.18 15.37
CA LEU A 358 4.39 3.27 15.83
C LEU A 358 3.72 1.99 16.34
N LEU A 359 4.08 0.86 15.74
CA LEU A 359 3.78 -0.46 16.28
C LEU A 359 5.06 -1.05 16.85
N SER A 360 5.13 -1.08 18.18
CA SER A 360 6.32 -1.51 18.91
C SER A 360 6.09 -2.87 19.57
N PRO A 361 7.10 -3.76 19.60
CA PRO A 361 7.12 -4.89 20.53
C PRO A 361 7.16 -4.39 22.00
N PRO A 362 6.98 -5.29 22.99
CA PRO A 362 7.14 -4.94 24.39
C PRO A 362 8.54 -4.37 24.64
N LEU A 363 8.62 -3.26 25.38
CA LEU A 363 9.89 -2.62 25.68
C LEU A 363 10.44 -3.11 27.05
N PRO A 364 11.75 -3.36 27.20
CA PRO A 364 12.31 -3.85 28.45
C PRO A 364 12.05 -2.91 29.64
N LEU A 365 11.55 -3.46 30.76
CA LEU A 365 11.29 -2.72 32.00
C LEU A 365 12.57 -2.14 32.65
N SER A 366 13.72 -2.78 32.44
CA SER A 366 15.01 -2.41 33.05
C SER A 366 15.64 -1.12 32.51
N GLN A 367 15.02 -0.48 31.52
CA GLN A 367 15.49 0.76 30.89
C GLN A 367 14.50 1.92 31.09
N GLN A 368 13.58 1.80 32.05
CA GLN A 368 12.60 2.84 32.38
C GLN A 368 13.13 3.78 33.47
N GLN A 369 12.81 5.07 33.34
CA GLN A 369 12.97 6.04 34.42
C GLN A 369 11.99 5.69 35.56
N PRO A 370 12.41 5.69 36.84
CA PRO A 370 11.56 5.27 37.98
C PRO A 370 10.24 6.05 38.14
N SER A 371 10.14 7.25 37.57
CA SER A 371 8.98 8.15 37.61
C SER A 371 8.07 8.06 36.37
N SER A 372 8.41 7.23 35.38
CA SER A 372 7.59 7.06 34.18
C SER A 372 6.45 6.08 34.43
N PRO A 373 5.25 6.28 33.85
CA PRO A 373 4.22 5.23 33.85
C PRO A 373 4.82 3.96 33.23
N PRO A 374 4.46 2.75 33.75
CA PRO A 374 5.03 1.51 33.25
C PRO A 374 4.79 1.42 31.74
N PHE A 375 5.87 1.50 30.96
CA PHE A 375 5.79 1.28 29.52
C PHE A 375 5.25 -0.13 29.28
N SER A 376 4.42 -0.27 28.25
CA SER A 376 3.63 -1.48 27.99
C SER A 376 4.48 -2.75 28.05
N SER A 377 4.11 -3.66 28.96
CA SER A 377 4.66 -5.03 29.04
C SER A 377 4.20 -5.92 27.87
N SER A 378 3.31 -5.40 27.03
CA SER A 378 2.82 -5.99 25.79
C SER A 378 3.17 -5.12 24.58
N SER A 379 3.05 -5.68 23.38
CA SER A 379 3.16 -4.92 22.13
C SER A 379 2.09 -3.83 22.10
N PHE A 380 2.35 -2.73 21.41
CA PHE A 380 1.39 -1.63 21.34
C PHE A 380 1.45 -0.88 20.03
N LEU A 381 0.31 -0.30 19.66
CA LEU A 381 0.20 0.67 18.59
C LEU A 381 -0.02 2.06 19.20
N ALA A 382 0.74 3.04 18.74
CA ALA A 382 0.63 4.43 19.18
C ALA A 382 0.70 5.40 18.00
N HIS A 383 0.01 6.53 18.11
CA HIS A 383 0.20 7.69 17.25
C HIS A 383 1.34 8.54 17.80
N TYR A 384 2.26 9.04 16.98
CA TYR A 384 3.31 9.96 17.43
C TYR A 384 2.81 11.40 17.39
N SER A 385 2.79 12.06 18.55
CA SER A 385 2.47 13.47 18.71
C SER A 385 3.75 14.32 18.66
N PRO A 386 4.05 14.98 17.53
CA PRO A 386 5.28 15.76 17.40
C PRO A 386 5.29 17.00 18.28
N LYS A 387 4.13 17.59 18.60
CA LYS A 387 4.04 18.81 19.43
C LYS A 387 4.65 18.62 20.82
N ASP A 388 4.39 17.47 21.44
CA ASP A 388 4.86 17.17 22.80
C ASP A 388 6.08 16.23 22.80
N HIS A 389 6.49 15.75 21.63
CA HIS A 389 7.41 14.62 21.47
C HIS A 389 6.98 13.44 22.35
N SER A 390 5.82 12.86 22.03
CA SER A 390 5.21 11.79 22.82
C SER A 390 4.47 10.78 21.94
N LEU A 391 4.15 9.61 22.49
CA LEU A 391 3.33 8.58 21.86
C LEU A 391 1.95 8.56 22.53
N GLU A 392 0.90 8.72 21.73
CA GLU A 392 -0.49 8.54 22.12
C GLU A 392 -0.87 7.07 21.91
N LEU A 393 -1.06 6.32 23.00
CA LEU A 393 -1.41 4.91 22.93
C LEU A 393 -2.78 4.74 22.28
N ARG A 394 -2.84 3.92 21.23
CA ARG A 394 -4.05 3.64 20.44
C ARG A 394 -4.62 2.27 20.72
N ALA A 395 -3.77 1.25 20.86
CA ALA A 395 -4.20 -0.11 21.16
C ALA A 395 -3.05 -0.90 21.82
N SER A 396 -3.41 -1.86 22.67
CA SER A 396 -2.48 -2.89 23.18
C SER A 396 -2.66 -4.18 22.40
N ILE A 397 -1.56 -4.86 22.08
CA ILE A 397 -1.53 -6.05 21.22
C ILE A 397 -0.94 -7.24 21.98
N SER A 398 -1.65 -8.36 21.98
CA SER A 398 -1.21 -9.58 22.66
C SER A 398 -0.19 -10.35 21.80
N PRO A 399 0.90 -10.87 22.35
CA PRO A 399 1.67 -11.92 21.67
C PRO A 399 0.78 -13.17 21.58
N PRO A 400 0.61 -13.85 20.41
CA PRO A 400 1.41 -13.88 19.19
C PRO A 400 0.79 -13.17 17.96
N ASP A 401 0.02 -12.10 18.15
CA ASP A 401 -0.90 -11.60 17.12
C ASP A 401 -0.25 -11.03 15.85
N LEU A 402 1.07 -10.79 15.83
CA LEU A 402 1.80 -10.25 14.67
C LEU A 402 3.15 -10.96 14.45
N PRO A 403 3.48 -11.40 13.22
CA PRO A 403 4.71 -12.11 12.90
C PRO A 403 5.93 -11.17 12.72
N LEU A 404 6.13 -10.23 13.65
CA LEU A 404 7.19 -9.21 13.58
C LEU A 404 8.32 -9.55 14.55
N HIS A 405 9.12 -10.57 14.22
CA HIS A 405 10.23 -10.99 15.08
C HIS A 405 11.38 -9.98 15.04
N ARG A 406 11.69 -9.35 16.19
CA ARG A 406 12.81 -8.40 16.34
C ARG A 406 12.76 -7.24 15.35
N SER A 407 11.57 -6.73 15.09
CA SER A 407 11.36 -5.55 14.25
C SER A 407 10.28 -4.65 14.84
N LEU A 408 10.22 -3.43 14.33
CA LEU A 408 9.26 -2.41 14.70
C LEU A 408 8.62 -1.86 13.42
N LEU A 409 7.33 -1.52 13.45
CA LEU A 409 6.71 -0.83 12.31
C LEU A 409 6.53 0.65 12.59
N LEU A 410 6.92 1.46 11.62
CA LEU A 410 6.58 2.87 11.54
C LEU A 410 5.70 3.06 10.30
N ALA A 411 4.44 3.42 10.49
CA ALA A 411 3.48 3.62 9.41
C ALA A 411 3.13 5.10 9.25
N PHE A 412 2.95 5.52 8.00
CA PHE A 412 2.58 6.88 7.64
C PHE A 412 1.17 6.93 7.05
N SER A 413 0.51 8.04 7.33
CA SER A 413 -0.77 8.41 6.73
C SER A 413 -0.82 9.92 6.49
N SER A 414 -1.62 10.36 5.53
CA SER A 414 -1.73 11.77 5.16
C SER A 414 -3.12 12.31 5.43
N ILE A 415 -3.20 13.52 5.98
CA ILE A 415 -4.45 14.28 6.07
C ILE A 415 -4.49 15.26 4.91
N LEU A 416 -5.12 14.86 3.81
CA LEU A 416 -5.11 15.60 2.54
C LEU A 416 -5.67 17.02 2.66
N TRP A 417 -6.60 17.23 3.61
CA TRP A 417 -7.17 18.54 3.91
C TRP A 417 -6.11 19.61 4.23
N ARG A 418 -5.04 19.24 4.94
CA ARG A 418 -4.01 20.20 5.36
C ARG A 418 -3.41 20.94 4.18
N GLU A 419 -3.00 20.20 3.15
CA GLU A 419 -2.49 20.76 1.90
C GLU A 419 -3.61 21.38 1.06
N ALA A 420 -4.80 20.77 1.01
CA ALA A 420 -5.92 21.23 0.20
C ALA A 420 -6.46 22.60 0.62
N TRP A 421 -6.32 22.96 1.90
CA TRP A 421 -6.66 24.29 2.42
C TRP A 421 -5.88 25.40 1.70
N LYS A 422 -4.60 25.17 1.37
CA LYS A 422 -3.73 26.16 0.70
C LYS A 422 -3.63 25.96 -0.81
N TYR A 423 -3.46 24.71 -1.25
CA TYR A 423 -3.07 24.40 -2.63
C TYR A 423 -4.23 23.89 -3.50
N GLY A 424 -5.43 23.78 -2.93
CA GLY A 424 -6.62 23.31 -3.64
C GLY A 424 -6.37 22.00 -4.35
N GLU A 425 -6.68 21.94 -5.64
CA GLU A 425 -6.62 20.69 -6.41
C GLU A 425 -5.22 20.06 -6.46
N ARG A 426 -4.13 20.82 -6.29
CA ARG A 426 -2.74 20.31 -6.38
C ARG A 426 -2.27 19.59 -5.11
N ALA A 427 -3.05 19.64 -4.02
CA ALA A 427 -2.67 19.14 -2.71
C ALA A 427 -2.28 17.66 -2.66
N PHE A 428 -2.88 16.79 -3.49
CA PHE A 428 -2.48 15.37 -3.51
C PHE A 428 -1.01 15.19 -3.96
N ARG A 429 -0.49 16.07 -4.82
CA ARG A 429 0.94 16.04 -5.19
C ARG A 429 1.81 16.39 -3.98
N TYR A 430 1.46 17.47 -3.29
CA TYR A 430 2.18 17.99 -2.12
C TYR A 430 2.21 17.00 -0.96
N CYS A 431 1.08 16.37 -0.62
CA CYS A 431 1.05 15.33 0.41
C CYS A 431 2.06 14.22 0.12
N ASN A 432 2.17 13.79 -1.14
CA ASN A 432 3.05 12.70 -1.50
C ASN A 432 4.53 13.12 -1.61
N HIS A 433 4.86 14.38 -1.93
CA HIS A 433 6.24 14.88 -1.72
C HIS A 433 6.64 14.79 -0.25
N ASP A 434 5.74 15.21 0.66
CA ASP A 434 5.98 15.23 2.10
C ASP A 434 6.17 13.81 2.67
N VAL A 435 5.42 12.81 2.18
CA VAL A 435 5.66 11.38 2.48
C VAL A 435 7.07 10.96 2.06
N GLY A 436 7.50 11.32 0.85
CA GLY A 436 8.87 11.06 0.38
C GLY A 436 9.96 11.65 1.29
N HIS A 437 9.76 12.89 1.72
CA HIS A 437 10.65 13.54 2.68
C HIS A 437 10.68 12.81 4.04
N ALA A 438 9.52 12.35 4.53
CA ALA A 438 9.41 11.59 5.77
C ALA A 438 10.07 10.20 5.69
N LEU A 439 9.90 9.49 4.58
CA LEU A 439 10.56 8.20 4.30
C LEU A 439 12.09 8.33 4.41
N ALA A 440 12.65 9.34 3.74
CA ALA A 440 14.08 9.58 3.77
C ALA A 440 14.58 10.00 5.17
N ALA A 441 13.82 10.84 5.88
CA ALA A 441 14.17 11.26 7.24
C ALA A 441 14.17 10.07 8.22
N ALA A 442 13.19 9.16 8.11
CA ALA A 442 13.14 7.94 8.92
C ALA A 442 14.31 7.00 8.61
N ALA A 443 14.63 6.79 7.33
CA ALA A 443 15.78 5.96 6.92
C ALA A 443 17.11 6.51 7.44
N VAL A 444 17.36 7.81 7.29
CA VAL A 444 18.59 8.46 7.79
C VAL A 444 18.68 8.37 9.32
N SER A 445 17.58 8.61 10.03
CA SER A 445 17.56 8.52 11.49
C SER A 445 17.80 7.09 11.99
N ALA A 446 17.14 6.10 11.38
CA ALA A 446 17.34 4.69 11.69
C ALA A 446 18.81 4.25 11.46
N ALA A 447 19.45 4.72 10.39
CA ALA A 447 20.85 4.43 10.11
C ALA A 447 21.80 4.90 11.23
N THR A 448 21.48 6.02 11.91
CA THR A 448 22.28 6.48 13.07
C THR A 448 22.22 5.54 14.27
N LEU A 449 21.18 4.71 14.35
CA LEU A 449 20.94 3.72 15.40
C LEU A 449 21.44 2.33 15.02
N GLY A 450 22.07 2.18 13.85
CA GLY A 450 22.48 0.88 13.33
C GLY A 450 21.30 0.03 12.85
N TRP A 451 20.19 0.68 12.49
CA TRP A 451 19.00 0.02 11.95
C TRP A 451 18.89 0.26 10.46
N ASP A 452 18.22 -0.66 9.80
CA ASP A 452 17.81 -0.55 8.42
C ASP A 452 16.29 -0.43 8.32
N VAL A 453 15.81 0.09 7.19
CA VAL A 453 14.41 0.38 6.94
C VAL A 453 14.00 -0.14 5.57
N CYS A 454 12.92 -0.92 5.52
CA CYS A 454 12.34 -1.41 4.27
C CYS A 454 10.84 -1.10 4.22
N LEU A 455 10.34 -0.68 3.06
CA LEU A 455 8.92 -0.52 2.81
C LEU A 455 8.22 -1.89 2.78
N LEU A 456 7.13 -2.04 3.54
CA LEU A 456 6.26 -3.22 3.49
C LEU A 456 5.32 -3.14 2.29
N ASP A 457 5.91 -3.20 1.11
CA ASP A 457 5.20 -2.83 -0.10
C ASP A 457 4.11 -3.82 -0.53
N GLY A 458 4.20 -5.09 -0.14
CA GLY A 458 3.18 -6.09 -0.40
C GLY A 458 1.80 -5.81 0.23
N LEU A 459 1.73 -4.93 1.24
CA LEU A 459 0.47 -4.54 1.87
C LEU A 459 -0.38 -3.66 0.95
N GLY A 460 -1.69 -3.93 0.90
CA GLY A 460 -2.66 -3.10 0.20
C GLY A 460 -3.15 -1.92 1.04
N HIS A 461 -3.89 -1.01 0.40
CA HIS A 461 -4.53 0.14 1.08
C HIS A 461 -5.35 -0.30 2.30
N ASP A 462 -6.18 -1.33 2.14
CA ASP A 462 -7.05 -1.82 3.22
C ASP A 462 -6.26 -2.47 4.37
N ASP A 463 -5.11 -3.07 4.08
CA ASP A 463 -4.25 -3.64 5.13
C ASP A 463 -3.65 -2.54 5.99
N LEU A 464 -3.17 -1.46 5.36
CA LEU A 464 -2.67 -0.28 6.05
C LEU A 464 -3.79 0.43 6.81
N HIS A 465 -5.00 0.49 6.24
CA HIS A 465 -6.17 1.06 6.90
C HIS A 465 -6.51 0.32 8.20
N ARG A 466 -6.44 -1.02 8.20
CA ARG A 466 -6.61 -1.86 9.39
C ARG A 466 -5.47 -1.73 10.38
N LEU A 467 -4.22 -1.74 9.91
CA LEU A 467 -3.00 -1.57 10.73
C LEU A 467 -3.09 -0.28 11.56
N LEU A 468 -3.54 0.80 10.93
CA LEU A 468 -3.65 2.12 11.55
C LEU A 468 -4.97 2.33 12.33
N GLY A 469 -5.93 1.39 12.26
CA GLY A 469 -7.25 1.51 12.90
C GLY A 469 -8.10 2.63 12.34
N LEU A 470 -7.94 2.93 11.05
CA LEU A 470 -8.60 4.05 10.40
C LEU A 470 -10.10 3.79 10.18
N ASP A 471 -10.53 2.53 10.07
CA ASP A 471 -11.95 2.13 9.99
C ASP A 471 -12.80 2.66 11.15
N ARG A 472 -12.17 2.95 12.29
CA ARG A 472 -12.83 3.38 13.53
C ARG A 472 -12.57 4.82 13.89
N SER A 473 -11.38 5.30 13.54
CA SER A 473 -10.94 6.65 13.90
C SER A 473 -11.31 7.68 12.85
N ASN A 474 -11.39 7.31 11.57
CA ASN A 474 -11.83 8.23 10.53
C ASN A 474 -13.35 8.49 10.64
N PRO A 475 -13.79 9.74 10.45
CA PRO A 475 -15.20 10.04 10.25
C PRO A 475 -15.77 9.31 9.03
N PRO A 476 -17.04 8.89 9.06
CA PRO A 476 -17.66 8.19 7.94
C PRO A 476 -17.67 9.07 6.68
N SER A 477 -17.20 8.51 5.57
CA SER A 477 -17.28 9.15 4.26
C SER A 477 -18.72 9.07 3.69
N PRO A 478 -19.10 9.98 2.77
CA PRO A 478 -20.37 9.89 2.09
C PRO A 478 -20.40 8.70 1.12
N ASP A 479 -21.57 8.08 0.94
CA ASP A 479 -21.77 6.98 -0.02
C ASP A 479 -21.35 7.34 -1.46
N ARG A 480 -21.46 8.64 -1.79
CA ARG A 480 -21.03 9.20 -3.07
C ARG A 480 -20.24 10.47 -2.85
N LEU A 481 -19.03 10.52 -3.43
CA LEU A 481 -18.21 11.73 -3.44
C LEU A 481 -18.87 12.84 -4.28
N PRO A 482 -18.71 14.13 -3.90
CA PRO A 482 -19.22 15.24 -4.70
C PRO A 482 -18.69 15.24 -6.14
N ASP A 483 -19.48 15.76 -7.09
CA ASP A 483 -19.07 15.88 -8.49
C ASP A 483 -18.35 17.20 -8.85
N ARG A 484 -18.19 18.06 -7.85
CA ARG A 484 -17.54 19.37 -7.96
C ARG A 484 -17.03 19.79 -6.59
N PRO A 485 -16.20 20.85 -6.50
CA PRO A 485 -15.82 21.39 -5.21
C PRO A 485 -17.02 21.87 -4.40
N VAL A 486 -17.10 21.46 -3.13
CA VAL A 486 -18.18 21.84 -2.20
C VAL A 486 -17.57 22.39 -0.92
N ARG A 487 -18.10 23.51 -0.43
CA ARG A 487 -17.76 24.09 0.87
C ARG A 487 -18.81 23.71 1.91
N GLY A 488 -18.38 23.39 3.12
CA GLY A 488 -19.25 23.16 4.27
C GLY A 488 -18.50 22.42 5.37
N ARG A 489 -19.21 22.08 6.43
CA ARG A 489 -18.68 21.24 7.50
C ARG A 489 -18.63 19.80 7.04
N LEU A 490 -17.45 19.32 6.66
CA LEU A 490 -17.23 17.99 6.07
C LEU A 490 -16.13 17.23 6.84
N PRO A 491 -16.40 16.72 8.05
CA PRO A 491 -15.37 16.12 8.90
C PRO A 491 -14.56 14.98 8.24
N TRP A 492 -15.18 14.21 7.33
CA TRP A 492 -14.51 13.13 6.59
C TRP A 492 -13.37 13.61 5.66
N VAL A 493 -13.31 14.90 5.34
CA VAL A 493 -12.23 15.52 4.56
C VAL A 493 -10.92 15.53 5.36
N GLU A 494 -11.02 15.51 6.70
CA GLU A 494 -9.88 15.39 7.64
C GLU A 494 -9.47 13.95 7.93
N SER A 495 -10.13 12.96 7.31
CA SER A 495 -9.75 11.55 7.47
C SER A 495 -8.29 11.32 7.08
N GLN A 496 -7.63 10.47 7.85
CA GLN A 496 -6.29 10.01 7.53
C GLN A 496 -6.35 9.05 6.34
N HIS A 497 -5.54 9.30 5.32
CA HIS A 497 -5.32 8.43 4.18
C HIS A 497 -4.09 7.55 4.46
N PRO A 498 -4.19 6.21 4.52
CA PRO A 498 -3.03 5.36 4.75
C PRO A 498 -2.07 5.40 3.56
N ASP A 499 -0.81 5.77 3.81
CA ASP A 499 0.21 5.88 2.75
C ASP A 499 1.07 4.62 2.69
N CYS A 500 1.78 4.30 3.78
CA CYS A 500 2.75 3.20 3.80
C CYS A 500 3.07 2.68 5.20
N ALA A 501 3.69 1.50 5.28
CA ALA A 501 4.30 0.96 6.50
C ALA A 501 5.77 0.60 6.26
N LEU A 502 6.63 0.94 7.22
CA LEU A 502 8.07 0.67 7.21
C LEU A 502 8.40 -0.39 8.25
N LEU A 503 9.13 -1.42 7.83
CA LEU A 503 9.77 -2.38 8.73
C LEU A 503 11.14 -1.86 9.12
N ILE A 504 11.35 -1.66 10.42
CA ILE A 504 12.63 -1.22 11.00
C ILE A 504 13.26 -2.39 11.74
N PHE A 505 14.52 -2.70 11.42
CA PHE A 505 15.22 -3.87 11.95
C PHE A 505 16.73 -3.62 12.11
N PRO A 506 17.44 -4.35 12.98
CA PRO A 506 18.89 -4.24 13.13
C PRO A 506 19.66 -4.54 11.83
N PHE A 507 20.60 -3.66 11.45
CA PHE A 507 21.48 -3.89 10.29
C PHE A 507 22.56 -4.94 10.58
N GLY A 508 23.02 -5.67 9.55
CA GLY A 508 24.12 -6.64 9.65
C GLY A 508 23.75 -8.01 10.26
N GLY A 509 22.50 -8.21 10.69
CA GLY A 509 21.95 -9.51 11.08
C GLY A 509 21.35 -10.28 9.89
N THR A 510 20.71 -11.43 10.19
CA THR A 510 19.86 -12.11 9.19
C THR A 510 18.71 -11.16 8.80
N PRO A 511 18.54 -10.84 7.50
CA PRO A 511 17.43 -10.01 7.06
C PRO A 511 16.09 -10.60 7.52
N PRO A 512 15.12 -9.77 7.92
CA PRO A 512 13.80 -10.27 8.26
C PRO A 512 13.15 -10.95 7.06
N SER A 513 12.27 -11.90 7.32
CA SER A 513 11.36 -12.47 6.33
C SER A 513 9.93 -12.06 6.68
N VAL A 514 9.20 -11.54 5.71
CA VAL A 514 7.78 -11.19 5.90
C VAL A 514 6.96 -12.00 4.91
N ASP A 515 6.03 -12.79 5.44
CA ASP A 515 4.93 -13.34 4.65
C ASP A 515 3.77 -12.32 4.72
N TYR A 516 3.48 -11.68 3.58
CA TYR A 516 2.45 -10.66 3.53
C TYR A 516 1.04 -11.21 3.76
N ALA A 517 0.76 -12.46 3.37
CA ALA A 517 -0.55 -13.07 3.59
C ALA A 517 -0.74 -13.38 5.08
N GLU A 518 0.30 -13.88 5.76
CA GLU A 518 0.28 -14.09 7.21
C GLU A 518 0.12 -12.75 7.96
N LEU A 519 0.88 -11.73 7.55
CA LEU A 519 0.79 -10.40 8.13
C LEU A 519 -0.61 -9.79 7.92
N ALA A 520 -1.16 -9.83 6.70
CA ALA A 520 -2.50 -9.32 6.43
C ALA A 520 -3.58 -10.07 7.23
N LEU A 521 -3.45 -11.40 7.38
CA LEU A 521 -4.35 -12.19 8.21
C LEU A 521 -4.25 -11.78 9.69
N ALA A 522 -3.06 -11.54 10.20
CA ALA A 522 -2.85 -10.98 11.54
C ALA A 522 -3.52 -9.60 11.70
N LEU A 523 -3.31 -8.69 10.74
CA LEU A 523 -3.91 -7.36 10.74
C LEU A 523 -5.45 -7.41 10.70
N SER A 524 -6.03 -8.40 10.00
CA SER A 524 -7.49 -8.58 9.94
C SER A 524 -8.15 -8.89 11.30
N ARG A 525 -7.35 -9.30 12.31
CA ARG A 525 -7.82 -9.62 13.66
C ARG A 525 -7.69 -8.43 14.63
N LEU A 526 -6.87 -7.43 14.30
CA LEU A 526 -6.71 -6.21 15.09
C LEU A 526 -8.03 -5.42 15.32
N PRO A 527 -9.02 -5.43 14.39
CA PRO A 527 -10.31 -4.81 14.67
C PRO A 527 -11.01 -5.37 15.91
N ALA A 528 -10.73 -6.57 16.41
CA ALA A 528 -11.36 -7.04 17.66
C ALA A 528 -10.91 -6.26 18.92
N MET A 529 -9.90 -5.40 18.81
CA MET A 529 -9.26 -4.71 19.94
C MET A 529 -10.01 -3.45 20.39
N GLU A 530 -9.76 -3.06 21.64
CA GLU A 530 -10.18 -1.76 22.19
C GLU A 530 -9.25 -0.66 21.67
N TRP A 531 -9.85 0.36 21.01
CA TRP A 531 -9.12 1.53 20.51
C TRP A 531 -9.31 2.72 21.44
N LEU A 532 -8.21 3.30 21.89
CA LEU A 532 -8.21 4.32 22.93
C LEU A 532 -8.08 5.71 22.33
N GLY A 533 -9.02 6.62 22.63
CA GLY A 533 -8.97 8.06 22.32
C GLY A 533 -9.64 8.44 20.99
N LYS A 534 -9.99 9.72 20.84
CA LYS A 534 -10.72 10.26 19.66
C LYS A 534 -9.94 11.39 18.99
N PRO A 535 -9.87 11.43 17.64
CA PRO A 535 -9.17 12.52 16.95
C PRO A 535 -9.84 13.87 17.23
N ASN A 536 -9.04 14.93 17.37
CA ASN A 536 -9.52 16.31 17.37
C ASN A 536 -9.92 16.77 15.96
N SER A 537 -10.77 17.79 15.88
CA SER A 537 -11.07 18.50 14.63
C SER A 537 -9.90 19.43 14.30
N LEU A 538 -9.49 19.48 13.04
CA LEU A 538 -8.37 20.31 12.59
C LEU A 538 -8.82 21.69 12.09
N SER A 539 -10.00 21.77 11.46
CA SER A 539 -10.65 22.97 10.97
C SER A 539 -12.13 23.01 11.39
N LYS A 540 -12.74 24.20 11.34
CA LYS A 540 -14.16 24.40 11.63
C LYS A 540 -15.04 24.04 10.43
N ASP A 541 -14.59 24.41 9.23
CA ASP A 541 -15.25 24.16 7.95
C ASP A 541 -14.23 23.68 6.89
N HIS A 542 -14.73 23.18 5.77
CA HIS A 542 -13.92 22.53 4.74
C HIS A 542 -14.29 22.98 3.33
N VAL A 543 -13.35 22.83 2.41
CA VAL A 543 -13.62 22.80 0.96
C VAL A 543 -13.20 21.44 0.44
N CYS A 544 -14.17 20.59 0.11
CA CYS A 544 -13.90 19.31 -0.53
C CYS A 544 -13.56 19.56 -1.99
N TRP A 545 -12.28 19.42 -2.35
CA TRP A 545 -11.82 19.36 -3.73
C TRP A 545 -11.98 17.92 -4.23
N ASP A 546 -13.13 17.64 -4.85
CA ASP A 546 -13.57 16.27 -5.17
C ASP A 546 -12.52 15.45 -5.94
N VAL A 547 -11.78 16.10 -6.84
CA VAL A 547 -10.76 15.45 -7.66
C VAL A 547 -9.65 14.79 -6.82
N ILE A 548 -9.28 15.36 -5.67
CA ILE A 548 -8.25 14.79 -4.78
C ILE A 548 -8.70 13.42 -4.29
N TYR A 549 -9.91 13.35 -3.74
CA TYR A 549 -10.45 12.15 -3.12
C TYR A 549 -10.81 11.09 -4.16
N LYS A 550 -11.34 11.49 -5.32
CA LYS A 550 -11.57 10.60 -6.46
C LYS A 550 -10.28 9.97 -6.96
N THR A 551 -9.21 10.76 -7.07
CA THR A 551 -7.90 10.24 -7.48
C THR A 551 -7.30 9.35 -6.41
N ALA A 552 -7.35 9.74 -5.14
CA ALA A 552 -6.87 8.92 -4.02
C ALA A 552 -7.58 7.55 -3.95
N GLU A 553 -8.88 7.50 -4.26
CA GLU A 553 -9.63 6.25 -4.40
C GLU A 553 -9.16 5.42 -5.61
N ALA A 554 -9.00 6.05 -6.77
CA ALA A 554 -8.61 5.37 -8.01
C ALA A 554 -7.19 4.78 -7.96
N VAL A 555 -6.28 5.39 -7.19
CA VAL A 555 -4.86 4.97 -7.11
C VAL A 555 -4.56 4.15 -5.86
N LYS A 556 -5.58 3.62 -5.17
CA LYS A 556 -5.37 2.70 -4.05
C LYS A 556 -4.52 1.51 -4.49
N LYS A 557 -3.48 1.21 -3.72
CA LYS A 557 -2.64 0.05 -3.97
C LYS A 557 -3.41 -1.23 -3.60
N PRO A 558 -3.56 -2.20 -4.52
CA PRO A 558 -4.05 -3.53 -4.17
C PRO A 558 -2.99 -4.34 -3.40
N PRO A 559 -3.40 -5.35 -2.61
CA PRO A 559 -2.45 -6.26 -1.98
C PRO A 559 -1.67 -7.05 -3.04
N THR A 560 -0.36 -7.26 -2.80
CA THR A 560 0.51 -8.06 -3.69
C THR A 560 1.17 -9.20 -2.93
N TYR A 561 0.38 -9.99 -2.20
CA TYR A 561 0.89 -11.04 -1.28
C TYR A 561 1.72 -12.15 -1.94
N GLY A 562 1.58 -12.35 -3.26
CA GLY A 562 2.37 -13.30 -4.03
C GLY A 562 3.79 -12.82 -4.33
N GLU A 563 4.07 -11.53 -4.16
CA GLU A 563 5.42 -10.96 -4.27
C GLU A 563 6.19 -11.24 -2.97
N GLY A 564 7.40 -11.80 -3.10
CA GLY A 564 8.23 -12.08 -1.93
C GLY A 564 8.75 -10.79 -1.29
N PHE A 565 8.79 -10.75 0.05
CA PHE A 565 9.51 -9.69 0.76
C PHE A 565 11.02 -9.78 0.48
N SER A 566 11.63 -8.66 0.13
CA SER A 566 13.07 -8.55 -0.07
C SER A 566 13.62 -7.28 0.56
N VAL A 567 14.84 -7.36 1.05
CA VAL A 567 15.62 -6.20 1.50
C VAL A 567 16.68 -5.92 0.43
N ASN A 568 16.70 -4.68 -0.08
CA ASN A 568 17.71 -4.24 -1.03
C ASN A 568 19.13 -4.40 -0.44
N PRO A 569 20.16 -4.74 -1.25
CA PRO A 569 21.58 -4.72 -0.84
C PRO A 569 22.07 -3.34 -0.41
N PHE A 570 23.09 -3.28 0.47
CA PHE A 570 23.64 -2.01 0.95
C PHE A 570 24.86 -1.64 0.16
N HIS A 571 24.74 -0.58 -0.64
CA HIS A 571 25.84 -0.04 -1.41
C HIS A 571 26.28 1.27 -0.76
N ARG A 572 27.59 1.45 -0.61
CA ARG A 572 28.15 2.72 -0.15
C ARG A 572 27.94 3.79 -1.23
N SER A 573 27.73 5.03 -0.80
CA SER A 573 27.69 6.16 -1.73
C SER A 573 29.12 6.66 -1.99
N PRO A 574 29.47 7.07 -3.22
CA PRO A 574 30.79 7.60 -3.51
C PRO A 574 31.04 8.91 -2.76
N LEU A 575 32.26 9.07 -2.24
CA LEU A 575 32.73 10.26 -1.55
C LEU A 575 33.99 10.80 -2.24
N ILE A 576 33.95 12.04 -2.70
CA ILE A 576 35.09 12.74 -3.30
C ILE A 576 36.11 13.11 -2.21
N SER A 577 35.66 13.82 -1.17
CA SER A 577 36.45 14.11 0.02
C SER A 577 35.53 14.40 1.22
N PRO A 578 35.85 13.89 2.42
CA PRO A 578 35.14 14.28 3.65
C PRO A 578 35.28 15.77 3.98
N ASP A 579 36.38 16.41 3.56
CA ASP A 579 36.69 17.82 3.84
C ASP A 579 35.74 18.81 3.14
N LEU A 580 34.89 18.31 2.23
CA LEU A 580 33.82 19.10 1.61
C LEU A 580 32.68 19.43 2.60
N TYR A 581 32.60 18.71 3.73
CA TYR A 581 31.59 18.92 4.76
C TYR A 581 32.14 19.69 5.96
N LYS A 582 31.25 20.30 6.73
CA LYS A 582 31.61 21.09 7.94
C LYS A 582 31.76 20.25 9.22
N ASP A 583 32.23 19.01 9.14
CA ASP A 583 32.35 18.04 10.26
C ASP A 583 31.08 17.91 11.13
N MET A 584 29.91 17.99 10.49
CA MET A 584 28.62 17.92 11.19
C MET A 584 28.19 16.49 11.45
N THR A 585 27.57 16.24 12.60
CA THR A 585 26.87 14.97 12.86
C THR A 585 25.58 14.89 12.05
N VAL A 586 25.07 13.69 11.81
CA VAL A 586 23.75 13.50 11.17
C VAL A 586 22.67 14.27 11.93
N ARG A 587 22.64 14.15 13.26
CA ARG A 587 21.69 14.89 14.12
C ARG A 587 21.76 16.39 13.90
N GLN A 588 22.96 16.97 13.85
CA GLN A 588 23.12 18.40 13.58
C GLN A 588 22.57 18.77 12.21
N VAL A 589 22.84 17.95 11.17
CA VAL A 589 22.37 18.22 9.81
C VAL A 589 20.84 18.17 9.74
N VAL A 590 20.22 17.06 10.18
CA VAL A 590 18.75 16.87 10.06
C VAL A 590 17.98 17.89 10.89
N ARG A 591 18.49 18.27 12.08
CA ARG A 591 17.79 19.21 12.98
C ARG A 591 18.01 20.68 12.65
N LYS A 592 19.15 21.05 12.05
CA LYS A 592 19.47 22.46 11.73
C LYS A 592 19.16 22.85 10.29
N ARG A 593 19.00 21.89 9.38
CA ARG A 593 18.57 22.15 8.00
C ARG A 593 17.28 22.95 7.96
N ARG A 594 17.23 24.01 7.15
CA ARG A 594 16.04 24.82 6.89
C ARG A 594 15.84 25.01 5.38
N SER A 595 14.60 25.21 4.98
CA SER A 595 14.29 25.70 3.64
C SER A 595 14.68 27.17 3.54
N ALA A 596 15.48 27.51 2.54
CA ALA A 596 15.75 28.89 2.20
C ALA A 596 14.46 29.60 1.75
N VAL A 597 14.18 30.78 2.30
CA VAL A 597 13.07 31.62 1.81
C VAL A 597 13.52 32.42 0.59
N ASP A 598 14.82 32.70 0.50
CA ASP A 598 15.46 33.44 -0.58
C ASP A 598 16.95 33.05 -0.68
N MET A 599 17.58 33.31 -1.84
CA MET A 599 18.99 33.01 -2.11
C MET A 599 19.76 34.29 -2.40
N ASP A 600 21.06 34.34 -2.08
CA ASP A 600 21.83 35.58 -2.18
C ASP A 600 22.20 36.01 -3.61
N GLY A 601 22.00 35.15 -4.61
CA GLY A 601 22.27 35.44 -6.02
C GLY A 601 23.75 35.57 -6.40
N VAL A 602 24.67 35.47 -5.43
CA VAL A 602 26.11 35.79 -5.62
C VAL A 602 27.05 34.65 -5.24
N HIS A 603 26.62 33.73 -4.38
CA HIS A 603 27.46 32.61 -3.96
C HIS A 603 27.82 31.70 -5.13
N VAL A 604 29.09 31.30 -5.18
CA VAL A 604 29.64 30.39 -6.18
C VAL A 604 29.99 29.09 -5.50
N LEU A 605 29.40 28.00 -5.98
CA LEU A 605 29.65 26.65 -5.47
C LEU A 605 30.92 26.08 -6.11
N GLU A 606 31.77 25.43 -5.32
CA GLU A 606 32.93 24.72 -5.87
C GLU A 606 32.49 23.47 -6.64
N LYS A 607 33.22 23.15 -7.74
CA LYS A 607 32.85 22.07 -8.67
C LYS A 607 32.74 20.70 -8.00
N ASP A 608 33.69 20.39 -7.13
CA ASP A 608 33.73 19.10 -6.43
C ASP A 608 32.59 18.99 -5.41
N THR A 609 32.23 20.10 -4.76
CA THR A 609 31.04 20.15 -3.91
C THR A 609 29.76 19.90 -4.72
N PHE A 610 29.64 20.51 -5.91
CA PHE A 610 28.51 20.24 -6.82
C PHE A 610 28.43 18.76 -7.21
N TYR A 611 29.54 18.15 -7.63
CA TYR A 611 29.57 16.72 -7.97
C TYR A 611 29.30 15.82 -6.77
N GLN A 612 29.79 16.16 -5.57
CA GLN A 612 29.52 15.40 -4.35
C GLN A 612 28.01 15.35 -4.04
N ILE A 613 27.32 16.49 -4.12
CA ILE A 613 25.86 16.56 -3.92
C ILE A 613 25.13 15.64 -4.91
N LEU A 614 25.53 15.66 -6.19
CA LEU A 614 24.88 14.84 -7.22
C LEU A 614 25.20 13.36 -7.11
N LEU A 615 26.40 12.98 -6.63
CA LEU A 615 26.74 11.58 -6.38
C LEU A 615 25.82 10.96 -5.32
N HIS A 616 25.49 11.71 -4.27
CA HIS A 616 24.54 11.24 -3.25
C HIS A 616 23.08 11.25 -3.72
N CYS A 617 22.77 11.90 -4.85
CA CYS A 617 21.46 11.80 -5.49
C CYS A 617 21.29 10.50 -6.31
N LEU A 618 22.34 9.71 -6.49
CA LEU A 618 22.30 8.45 -7.23
C LEU A 618 21.80 7.28 -6.38
N PRO A 619 20.87 6.47 -6.90
CA PRO A 619 20.19 5.45 -6.12
C PRO A 619 21.04 4.21 -5.86
N SER A 620 21.98 3.88 -6.75
CA SER A 620 22.76 2.63 -6.66
C SER A 620 24.10 2.80 -5.98
N GLY A 621 24.56 4.05 -5.83
CA GLY A 621 25.82 4.37 -5.16
C GLY A 621 27.02 4.02 -6.01
N GLU A 622 28.05 3.49 -5.37
CA GLU A 622 29.23 3.02 -6.07
C GLU A 622 28.93 1.73 -6.83
N LEU A 623 29.29 1.72 -8.11
CA LEU A 623 29.00 0.65 -9.04
C LEU A 623 30.20 -0.28 -9.19
N GLY A 624 29.92 -1.58 -9.27
CA GLY A 624 30.85 -2.60 -9.73
C GLY A 624 31.11 -2.52 -11.23
N LEU A 625 32.01 -3.38 -11.72
CA LEU A 625 32.34 -3.46 -13.14
C LEU A 625 31.11 -3.86 -13.98
N GLY A 626 30.65 -2.98 -14.86
CA GLY A 626 29.51 -3.24 -15.74
C GLY A 626 28.13 -3.02 -15.10
N GLU A 627 28.07 -2.63 -13.82
CA GLU A 627 26.83 -2.19 -13.19
C GLU A 627 26.44 -0.78 -13.67
N LYS A 628 25.15 -0.49 -13.61
CA LYS A 628 24.55 0.79 -14.02
C LYS A 628 23.77 1.40 -12.87
N GLN A 629 23.68 2.73 -12.83
CA GLN A 629 22.75 3.40 -11.93
C GLN A 629 21.31 3.02 -12.27
N GLY A 630 20.48 2.81 -11.25
CA GLY A 630 19.04 2.62 -11.37
C GLY A 630 18.42 1.91 -10.17
N LYS A 631 19.11 0.92 -9.60
CA LYS A 631 18.64 0.21 -8.40
C LYS A 631 18.77 1.08 -7.15
N GLN A 632 17.78 1.04 -6.24
CA GLN A 632 17.78 1.83 -5.00
C GLN A 632 18.53 1.07 -3.89
N PHE A 633 19.86 1.19 -3.83
CA PHE A 633 20.71 0.45 -2.88
C PHE A 633 21.40 1.35 -1.85
N THR A 634 21.44 2.66 -2.07
CA THR A 634 22.05 3.62 -1.14
C THR A 634 21.07 4.18 -0.12
N LEU A 635 21.58 4.69 0.99
CA LEU A 635 20.80 5.49 1.92
C LEU A 635 20.52 6.88 1.31
N PRO A 636 19.30 7.44 1.41
CA PRO A 636 18.07 6.85 1.96
C PRO A 636 17.25 6.05 0.94
N PHE A 637 17.63 6.04 -0.33
CA PHE A 637 16.89 5.47 -1.44
C PHE A 637 16.46 4.02 -1.26
N ARG A 638 17.27 3.20 -0.59
CA ARG A 638 17.00 1.77 -0.34
C ARG A 638 15.61 1.49 0.20
N VAL A 639 15.03 2.45 0.94
CA VAL A 639 13.69 2.29 1.52
C VAL A 639 12.64 2.02 0.45
N LEU A 640 12.88 2.45 -0.79
CA LEU A 640 12.02 2.23 -1.96
C LEU A 640 12.31 0.87 -2.60
N THR A 641 11.25 0.18 -3.00
CA THR A 641 11.24 -1.21 -3.52
C THR A 641 11.25 -1.31 -5.04
N TRP A 642 11.30 -0.17 -5.75
CA TRP A 642 11.31 -0.09 -7.21
C TRP A 642 12.55 0.66 -7.70
N ASP A 643 13.01 0.32 -8.91
CA ASP A 643 14.11 1.03 -9.57
C ASP A 643 13.78 2.51 -9.80
N ALA A 644 14.79 3.38 -9.82
CA ALA A 644 14.60 4.81 -9.97
C ALA A 644 13.88 5.17 -11.27
N GLU A 645 12.76 5.88 -11.14
CA GLU A 645 11.95 6.38 -12.25
C GLU A 645 12.10 7.90 -12.42
N VAL A 646 12.76 8.58 -11.48
CA VAL A 646 12.89 10.04 -11.44
C VAL A 646 14.33 10.45 -11.78
N HIS A 647 14.48 11.35 -12.74
CA HIS A 647 15.73 12.00 -13.16
C HIS A 647 15.71 13.49 -12.81
N ALA A 648 16.78 14.24 -13.11
CA ALA A 648 16.81 15.68 -12.87
C ALA A 648 17.39 16.45 -14.06
N ALA A 649 16.66 17.46 -14.54
CA ALA A 649 17.17 18.50 -15.43
C ALA A 649 17.67 19.67 -14.57
N LEU A 650 18.93 20.05 -14.70
CA LEU A 650 19.59 21.05 -13.85
C LEU A 650 19.90 22.31 -14.64
N PHE A 651 19.55 23.46 -14.07
CA PHE A 651 19.93 24.79 -14.55
C PHE A 651 21.13 25.28 -13.72
N VAL A 652 22.32 25.20 -14.29
CA VAL A 652 23.58 25.54 -13.60
C VAL A 652 23.88 27.02 -13.79
N HIS A 653 23.99 27.78 -12.69
CA HIS A 653 24.13 29.24 -12.71
C HIS A 653 25.50 29.73 -12.23
N ARG A 654 26.00 29.20 -11.11
CA ARG A 654 27.20 29.66 -10.40
C ARG A 654 27.94 28.48 -9.76
N VAL A 655 28.51 27.62 -10.59
CA VAL A 655 29.45 26.56 -10.18
C VAL A 655 30.81 26.88 -10.76
N ARG A 656 31.86 26.94 -9.93
CA ARG A 656 33.22 27.27 -10.36
C ARG A 656 33.71 26.22 -11.37
N ASP A 657 34.42 26.66 -12.41
CA ASP A 657 35.05 25.81 -13.43
C ASP A 657 34.08 24.83 -14.13
N LEU A 658 32.78 25.13 -14.09
CA LEU A 658 31.73 24.42 -14.80
C LEU A 658 30.94 25.44 -15.63
N PRO A 659 30.80 25.25 -16.95
CA PRO A 659 30.04 26.16 -17.79
C PRO A 659 28.59 26.33 -17.28
N LYS A 660 28.05 27.55 -17.36
CA LYS A 660 26.62 27.77 -17.16
C LYS A 660 25.83 27.09 -18.28
N GLY A 661 24.69 26.51 -17.92
CA GLY A 661 23.85 25.86 -18.92
C GLY A 661 22.80 24.93 -18.34
N LEU A 662 22.20 24.18 -19.25
CA LEU A 662 21.25 23.11 -18.95
C LEU A 662 22.00 21.77 -18.93
N TYR A 663 21.80 21.01 -17.87
CA TYR A 663 22.39 19.70 -17.63
C TYR A 663 21.29 18.68 -17.30
N PHE A 664 21.61 17.40 -17.36
CA PHE A 664 20.69 16.32 -17.02
C PHE A 664 21.42 15.21 -16.26
N LEU A 665 20.92 14.90 -15.06
CA LEU A 665 21.36 13.79 -14.23
C LEU A 665 20.46 12.58 -14.48
N VAL A 666 21.03 11.54 -15.06
CA VAL A 666 20.32 10.29 -15.39
C VAL A 666 20.47 9.31 -14.23
N ARG A 667 19.49 9.30 -13.32
CA ARG A 667 19.51 8.41 -12.14
C ARG A 667 19.27 6.92 -12.44
N ASN A 668 18.72 6.60 -13.61
CA ASN A 668 18.59 5.24 -14.12
C ASN A 668 19.10 5.20 -15.58
N GLU A 669 20.25 4.57 -15.78
CA GLU A 669 20.95 4.56 -17.08
C GLU A 669 20.25 3.66 -18.12
N GLU A 670 19.34 2.78 -17.71
CA GLU A 670 18.49 2.04 -18.65
C GLU A 670 17.53 2.97 -19.41
N HIS A 671 17.23 4.14 -18.87
CA HIS A 671 16.37 5.13 -19.52
C HIS A 671 17.14 6.08 -20.46
N LEU A 672 18.48 6.04 -20.50
CA LEU A 672 19.31 7.03 -21.19
C LEU A 672 18.97 7.16 -22.67
N ASP A 673 18.91 6.04 -23.40
CA ASP A 673 18.65 6.07 -24.85
C ASP A 673 17.24 6.57 -25.16
N ARG A 674 16.27 6.23 -24.30
CA ARG A 674 14.89 6.71 -24.46
C ARG A 674 14.79 8.19 -24.15
N LEU A 675 15.45 8.69 -23.10
CA LEU A 675 15.53 10.11 -22.78
C LEU A 675 16.15 10.92 -23.93
N LYS A 676 17.27 10.45 -24.50
CA LYS A 676 17.89 11.07 -25.67
C LYS A 676 16.94 11.15 -26.86
N SER A 677 16.15 10.10 -27.09
CA SER A 677 15.21 10.03 -28.20
C SER A 677 13.95 10.89 -27.97
N ALA A 678 13.54 11.06 -26.71
CA ALA A 678 12.32 11.79 -26.34
C ALA A 678 12.55 13.30 -26.16
N MET A 679 13.78 13.73 -25.96
CA MET A 679 14.16 15.13 -25.78
C MET A 679 14.63 15.78 -27.10
N ARG A 680 14.83 17.10 -27.08
CA ARG A 680 15.31 17.85 -28.26
C ARG A 680 16.55 17.22 -28.88
N SER A 681 16.51 16.99 -30.20
CA SER A 681 17.60 16.39 -30.97
C SER A 681 18.86 17.26 -31.02
N GLU A 682 18.73 18.56 -30.74
CA GLU A 682 19.84 19.51 -30.71
C GLU A 682 20.66 19.44 -29.41
N PHE A 683 20.20 18.72 -28.39
CA PHE A 683 20.94 18.62 -27.13
C PHE A 683 22.25 17.84 -27.29
N GLU A 684 23.30 18.37 -26.67
CA GLU A 684 24.68 17.87 -26.82
C GLU A 684 24.90 16.50 -26.18
N TRP A 685 24.24 16.22 -25.04
CA TRP A 685 24.46 15.03 -24.21
C TRP A 685 25.94 14.74 -23.92
N GLU A 686 26.72 15.78 -23.65
CA GLU A 686 28.17 15.71 -23.43
C GLU A 686 28.48 15.54 -21.93
N ARG A 687 29.34 14.59 -21.56
CA ARG A 687 29.81 14.49 -20.18
C ARG A 687 30.69 15.69 -19.83
N PRO A 688 30.45 16.42 -18.73
CA PRO A 688 31.27 17.57 -18.38
C PRO A 688 32.71 17.18 -18.08
N GLU A 689 33.65 18.08 -18.36
CA GLU A 689 35.07 17.88 -18.07
C GLU A 689 35.30 17.69 -16.56
N GLY A 690 36.09 16.67 -16.19
CA GLY A 690 36.35 16.31 -14.81
C GLY A 690 35.15 15.72 -14.05
N CYS A 691 34.05 15.39 -14.73
CA CYS A 691 32.91 14.70 -14.11
C CYS A 691 33.33 13.29 -13.64
N PRO A 692 33.02 12.88 -12.40
CA PRO A 692 33.32 11.54 -11.89
C PRO A 692 32.77 10.43 -12.79
N ALA A 693 33.52 9.34 -12.97
CA ALA A 693 33.18 8.26 -13.90
C ALA A 693 31.81 7.61 -13.61
N GLY A 694 31.46 7.42 -12.32
CA GLY A 694 30.18 6.87 -11.87
C GLY A 694 29.02 7.88 -11.80
N LEU A 695 29.23 9.13 -12.22
CA LEU A 695 28.20 10.17 -12.26
C LEU A 695 27.66 10.35 -13.69
N PRO A 696 26.46 9.82 -14.03
CA PRO A 696 25.82 9.97 -15.33
C PRO A 696 25.17 11.36 -15.49
N LEU A 697 26.02 12.39 -15.48
CA LEU A 697 25.66 13.78 -15.70
C LEU A 697 26.06 14.20 -17.12
N TYR A 698 25.14 14.86 -17.82
CA TYR A 698 25.34 15.31 -19.19
C TYR A 698 24.96 16.79 -19.33
N ARG A 699 25.80 17.57 -20.00
CA ARG A 699 25.46 18.92 -20.45
C ARG A 699 24.59 18.79 -21.70
N LEU A 700 23.45 19.46 -21.70
CA LEU A 700 22.50 19.50 -22.82
C LEU A 700 22.71 20.74 -23.68
N ALA A 701 22.94 21.90 -23.07
CA ALA A 701 23.18 23.16 -23.75
C ALA A 701 23.98 24.12 -22.86
N ARG A 702 24.85 24.94 -23.47
CA ARG A 702 25.54 26.04 -22.79
C ARG A 702 24.69 27.32 -22.84
N GLY A 703 24.75 28.13 -21.79
CA GLY A 703 24.07 29.43 -21.77
C GLY A 703 23.70 29.88 -20.36
N ASP A 704 23.31 31.14 -20.22
CA ASP A 704 22.78 31.65 -18.96
C ASP A 704 21.29 31.28 -18.84
N CYS A 705 20.99 30.27 -18.03
CA CYS A 705 19.63 29.77 -17.84
C CYS A 705 18.88 30.42 -16.67
N ARG A 706 19.37 31.53 -16.08
CA ARG A 706 18.76 32.14 -14.88
C ARG A 706 17.31 32.59 -15.12
N GLU A 707 17.08 33.43 -16.13
CA GLU A 707 15.72 33.89 -16.46
C GLU A 707 14.79 32.73 -16.82
N LEU A 708 15.31 31.72 -17.51
CA LEU A 708 14.56 30.52 -17.85
C LEU A 708 14.15 29.74 -16.59
N ALA A 709 15.09 29.48 -15.67
CA ALA A 709 14.83 28.77 -14.43
C ALA A 709 13.81 29.50 -13.55
N LYS A 710 13.93 30.84 -13.45
CA LYS A 710 12.95 31.71 -12.79
C LYS A 710 11.57 31.58 -13.43
N GLN A 711 11.47 31.74 -14.75
CA GLN A 711 10.20 31.64 -15.48
C GLN A 711 9.54 30.29 -15.26
N LEU A 712 10.26 29.19 -15.49
CA LEU A 712 9.74 27.83 -15.31
C LEU A 712 9.29 27.56 -13.87
N SER A 713 9.91 28.19 -12.89
CA SER A 713 9.57 28.08 -11.47
C SER A 713 8.49 29.10 -11.06
N CYS A 714 7.46 29.32 -11.87
CA CYS A 714 6.39 30.30 -11.61
C CYS A 714 6.91 31.73 -11.34
N HIS A 715 7.96 32.16 -12.03
CA HIS A 715 8.63 33.47 -11.85
C HIS A 715 9.27 33.69 -10.47
N GLN A 716 9.61 32.63 -9.73
CA GLN A 716 10.26 32.73 -8.43
C GLN A 716 11.78 32.97 -8.58
N ASP A 717 12.26 34.11 -8.08
CA ASP A 717 13.68 34.53 -8.12
C ASP A 717 14.63 33.50 -7.49
N ILE A 718 14.17 32.78 -6.47
CA ILE A 718 14.97 31.77 -5.76
C ILE A 718 15.53 30.67 -6.69
N ALA A 719 14.87 30.41 -7.83
CA ALA A 719 15.35 29.46 -8.83
C ALA A 719 16.55 29.99 -9.62
N SER A 720 16.58 31.30 -9.94
CA SER A 720 17.69 31.97 -10.62
C SER A 720 18.82 32.38 -9.67
N ASP A 721 18.51 32.56 -8.39
CA ASP A 721 19.42 33.08 -7.36
C ASP A 721 20.21 31.98 -6.64
N GLY A 722 19.78 30.73 -6.75
CA GLY A 722 20.60 29.56 -6.36
C GLY A 722 21.87 29.40 -7.20
N CYS A 723 22.85 28.63 -6.70
CA CYS A 723 24.02 28.22 -7.49
C CYS A 723 23.61 27.33 -8.67
N PHE A 724 22.60 26.50 -8.45
CA PHE A 724 21.86 25.78 -9.48
C PHE A 724 20.44 25.49 -9.00
N SER A 725 19.53 25.32 -9.94
CA SER A 725 18.18 24.80 -9.71
C SER A 725 17.93 23.56 -10.57
N LEU A 726 16.86 22.82 -10.31
CA LEU A 726 16.52 21.63 -11.08
C LEU A 726 15.03 21.35 -11.10
N GLY A 727 14.59 20.72 -12.20
CA GLY A 727 13.29 20.07 -12.32
C GLY A 727 13.47 18.55 -12.35
N MET A 728 12.74 17.85 -11.49
CA MET A 728 12.71 16.39 -11.41
C MET A 728 11.75 15.84 -12.46
N VAL A 729 12.25 14.99 -13.36
CA VAL A 729 11.53 14.45 -14.51
C VAL A 729 11.36 12.95 -14.32
N ALA A 730 10.12 12.50 -14.18
CA ALA A 730 9.79 11.09 -13.97
C ALA A 730 9.40 10.42 -15.28
N ARG A 731 9.83 9.17 -15.49
CA ARG A 731 9.13 8.24 -16.38
C ARG A 731 7.75 8.00 -15.78
N PHE A 732 6.70 8.45 -16.46
CA PHE A 732 5.40 8.71 -15.85
C PHE A 732 4.34 7.69 -16.26
N GLU A 733 3.62 7.92 -17.36
CA GLU A 733 2.53 7.04 -17.78
C GLU A 733 2.98 5.59 -18.01
N PRO A 734 4.16 5.30 -18.61
CA PRO A 734 4.64 3.93 -18.73
C PRO A 734 4.72 3.21 -17.39
N VAL A 735 5.19 3.88 -16.33
CA VAL A 735 5.27 3.30 -14.98
C VAL A 735 3.88 2.98 -14.44
N LEU A 736 2.90 3.87 -14.65
CA LEU A 736 1.52 3.63 -14.22
C LEU A 736 0.89 2.44 -14.96
N ARG A 737 1.24 2.24 -16.23
CA ARG A 737 0.73 1.12 -17.04
C ARG A 737 1.42 -0.20 -16.71
N GLU A 738 2.72 -0.18 -16.45
CA GLU A 738 3.55 -1.36 -16.18
C GLU A 738 3.40 -1.88 -14.76
N LYS A 739 3.35 -0.96 -13.77
CA LYS A 739 3.35 -1.30 -12.34
C LYS A 739 1.99 -1.05 -11.68
N GLY A 740 1.13 -0.24 -12.30
CA GLY A 740 -0.21 0.10 -11.81
C GLY A 740 -0.37 1.57 -11.40
N ALA A 741 -1.60 2.07 -11.43
CA ALA A 741 -1.93 3.48 -11.15
C ALA A 741 -1.51 3.96 -9.75
N TRP A 742 -1.39 3.03 -8.78
CA TRP A 742 -0.89 3.27 -7.43
C TRP A 742 0.58 3.74 -7.39
N MET A 743 1.32 3.63 -8.49
CA MET A 743 2.63 4.27 -8.63
C MET A 743 2.56 5.79 -8.76
N TYR A 744 1.40 6.37 -9.08
CA TYR A 744 1.25 7.83 -9.19
C TYR A 744 1.75 8.56 -7.92
N PRO A 745 1.20 8.30 -6.71
CA PRO A 745 1.73 8.91 -5.48
C PRO A 745 3.21 8.59 -5.24
N ARG A 746 3.69 7.41 -5.64
CA ARG A 746 5.05 6.93 -5.37
C ARG A 746 6.13 7.61 -6.18
N LEU A 747 5.81 8.07 -7.39
CA LEU A 747 6.70 8.94 -8.13
C LEU A 747 6.95 10.25 -7.36
N PHE A 748 5.93 10.77 -6.66
CA PHE A 748 6.11 11.92 -5.76
C PHE A 748 6.88 11.53 -4.49
N TRP A 749 6.71 10.31 -3.95
CA TRP A 749 7.54 9.84 -2.84
C TRP A 749 9.03 9.82 -3.24
N GLU A 750 9.36 9.31 -4.42
CA GLU A 750 10.73 9.28 -4.91
C GLU A 750 11.30 10.70 -5.09
N THR A 751 10.52 11.65 -5.62
CA THR A 751 10.95 13.07 -5.69
C THR A 751 11.16 13.69 -4.30
N GLY A 752 10.37 13.31 -3.29
CA GLY A 752 10.53 13.76 -1.91
C GLY A 752 11.77 13.17 -1.24
N VAL A 753 12.08 11.89 -1.49
CA VAL A 753 13.32 11.25 -1.03
C VAL A 753 14.53 11.97 -1.64
N LEU A 754 14.53 12.20 -2.96
CA LEU A 754 15.57 12.96 -3.64
C LEU A 754 15.68 14.40 -3.12
N GLY A 755 14.54 15.06 -2.89
CA GLY A 755 14.48 16.39 -2.28
C GLY A 755 15.09 16.41 -0.88
N GLN A 756 14.86 15.38 -0.06
CA GLN A 756 15.44 15.28 1.27
C GLN A 756 16.97 15.15 1.21
N VAL A 757 17.51 14.36 0.27
CA VAL A 757 18.96 14.28 0.03
C VAL A 757 19.53 15.65 -0.28
N LEU A 758 18.97 16.35 -1.28
CA LEU A 758 19.41 17.69 -1.68
C LEU A 758 19.42 18.68 -0.51
N TYR A 759 18.40 18.58 0.34
CA TYR A 759 18.26 19.36 1.57
C TYR A 759 19.37 19.10 2.59
N LEU A 760 19.69 17.84 2.85
CA LEU A 760 20.72 17.44 3.82
C LEU A 760 22.12 17.73 3.29
N GLU A 761 22.38 17.40 2.04
CA GLU A 761 23.63 17.69 1.34
C GLU A 761 23.96 19.18 1.35
N ALA A 762 23.01 20.02 0.93
CA ALA A 762 23.18 21.48 0.93
C ALA A 762 23.56 22.00 2.33
N HIS A 763 22.92 21.49 3.37
CA HIS A 763 23.22 21.93 4.73
C HIS A 763 24.57 21.41 5.23
N ALA A 764 24.94 20.17 4.91
CA ALA A 764 26.20 19.55 5.33
C ALA A 764 27.43 20.24 4.71
N VAL A 765 27.32 20.72 3.46
CA VAL A 765 28.36 21.55 2.81
C VAL A 765 28.23 23.03 3.19
N GLY A 766 27.22 23.38 3.98
CA GLY A 766 27.11 24.67 4.64
C GLY A 766 26.39 25.78 3.89
N ILE A 767 25.57 25.41 2.91
CA ILE A 767 24.63 26.27 2.19
C ILE A 767 23.19 25.86 2.52
N SER A 768 22.22 26.20 1.68
CA SER A 768 20.82 25.82 1.86
C SER A 768 20.16 25.40 0.56
N ALA A 769 18.95 24.90 0.71
CA ALA A 769 18.17 24.27 -0.32
C ALA A 769 16.71 24.67 -0.14
N THR A 770 15.92 24.62 -1.20
CA THR A 770 14.46 24.74 -1.13
C THR A 770 13.77 23.96 -2.24
N GLY A 771 12.75 23.18 -1.86
CA GLY A 771 11.80 22.60 -2.78
C GLY A 771 10.84 23.66 -3.33
N ILE A 772 10.59 23.57 -4.63
CA ILE A 772 9.73 24.48 -5.38
C ILE A 772 8.60 23.63 -5.98
N GLY A 773 7.42 23.74 -5.39
CA GLY A 773 6.25 23.00 -5.90
C GLY A 773 5.43 23.76 -6.95
N CYS A 774 5.62 25.08 -7.07
CA CYS A 774 5.05 25.87 -8.15
C CYS A 774 6.06 25.95 -9.30
N TYR A 775 5.72 25.28 -10.38
CA TYR A 775 6.45 25.32 -11.64
C TYR A 775 5.45 25.13 -12.78
N PHE A 776 5.79 25.62 -13.97
CA PHE A 776 4.98 25.45 -15.17
C PHE A 776 5.30 24.11 -15.83
N ASP A 777 4.43 23.13 -15.61
CA ASP A 777 4.64 21.72 -15.97
C ASP A 777 4.92 21.54 -17.48
N ASP A 778 4.08 22.12 -18.34
CA ASP A 778 4.17 21.94 -19.80
C ASP A 778 5.30 22.78 -20.42
N ASP A 779 5.59 23.95 -19.86
CA ASP A 779 6.68 24.82 -20.30
C ASP A 779 8.05 24.18 -20.03
N VAL A 780 8.17 23.39 -18.95
CA VAL A 780 9.36 22.53 -18.73
C VAL A 780 9.47 21.49 -19.84
N HIS A 781 8.36 20.90 -20.29
CA HIS A 781 8.38 19.92 -21.38
C HIS A 781 8.78 20.58 -22.69
N GLU A 782 8.26 21.77 -22.97
CA GLU A 782 8.64 22.54 -24.15
C GLU A 782 10.15 22.79 -24.17
N VAL A 783 10.74 23.25 -23.07
CA VAL A 783 12.19 23.46 -22.97
C VAL A 783 12.97 22.18 -23.24
N LEU A 784 12.54 21.05 -22.67
CA LEU A 784 13.21 19.76 -22.82
C LEU A 784 12.87 19.03 -24.14
N GLY A 785 11.85 19.48 -24.87
CA GLY A 785 11.31 18.80 -26.06
C GLY A 785 10.47 17.57 -25.76
N LEU A 786 10.06 17.37 -24.51
CA LEU A 786 9.26 16.21 -24.10
C LEU A 786 7.83 16.34 -24.64
N GLN A 787 7.25 15.21 -25.06
CA GLN A 787 5.89 15.15 -25.59
C GLN A 787 5.05 14.08 -24.88
N GLY A 788 3.74 14.29 -24.84
CA GLY A 788 2.80 13.33 -24.26
C GLY A 788 2.98 13.17 -22.75
N LEU A 789 2.78 11.95 -22.25
CA LEU A 789 2.83 11.60 -20.83
C LEU A 789 3.94 10.62 -20.47
N GLU A 790 4.86 10.36 -21.40
CA GLU A 790 5.94 9.40 -21.16
C GLU A 790 6.87 9.87 -20.05
N PHE A 791 7.29 11.13 -20.11
CA PHE A 791 8.08 11.78 -19.09
C PHE A 791 7.36 13.04 -18.61
N GLN A 792 7.28 13.24 -17.29
CA GLN A 792 6.61 14.40 -16.70
C GLN A 792 7.48 15.05 -15.62
N SER A 793 7.46 16.38 -15.55
CA SER A 793 8.07 17.13 -14.45
C SER A 793 7.18 17.05 -13.21
N LEU A 794 7.74 16.64 -12.07
CA LEU A 794 6.98 16.37 -10.85
C LEU A 794 7.38 17.26 -9.66
N TYR A 795 8.62 17.76 -9.61
CA TYR A 795 9.07 18.60 -8.49
C TYR A 795 10.23 19.48 -8.92
N HIS A 796 10.34 20.71 -8.42
CA HIS A 796 11.50 21.56 -8.65
C HIS A 796 12.25 21.82 -7.35
N PHE A 797 13.51 22.21 -7.48
CA PHE A 797 14.39 22.42 -6.33
C PHE A 797 15.46 23.47 -6.66
N THR A 798 15.96 24.17 -5.65
CA THR A 798 17.07 25.13 -5.79
C THR A 798 18.05 24.96 -4.64
N ILE A 799 19.35 25.15 -4.93
CA ILE A 799 20.45 25.04 -3.97
C ILE A 799 21.33 26.27 -4.09
N GLY A 800 21.65 26.89 -2.96
CA GLY A 800 22.48 28.09 -2.90
C GLY A 800 22.66 28.61 -1.48
N SER A 801 23.37 29.72 -1.36
CA SER A 801 23.53 30.41 -0.07
C SER A 801 22.25 31.19 0.27
N PRO A 802 21.67 30.98 1.46
CA PRO A 802 20.40 31.59 1.83
C PRO A 802 20.55 33.06 2.24
N VAL A 803 19.53 33.87 2.00
CA VAL A 803 19.38 35.16 2.69
C VAL A 803 18.76 34.93 4.07
N LEU A 804 19.45 35.39 5.12
CA LEU A 804 18.97 35.25 6.49
C LEU A 804 18.09 36.44 6.89
N ASP A 805 16.80 36.18 7.13
CA ASP A 805 15.91 37.19 7.71
C ASP A 805 16.10 37.29 9.22
N LYS A 806 16.85 38.32 9.65
CA LYS A 806 17.14 38.60 11.07
C LYS A 806 15.91 39.04 11.89
N ARG A 807 14.78 39.33 11.24
CA ARG A 807 13.52 39.71 11.92
C ARG A 807 12.74 38.51 12.44
N ILE A 808 13.07 37.30 11.98
CA ILE A 808 12.39 36.06 12.40
C ILE A 808 13.16 35.46 13.57
N LEU A 809 12.52 35.42 14.74
CA LEU A 809 13.08 34.77 15.91
C LEU A 809 13.01 33.24 15.76
N SER A 810 14.08 32.56 16.15
CA SER A 810 14.11 31.10 16.24
C SER A 810 14.06 30.67 17.71
N LEU A 811 13.08 29.84 18.05
CA LEU A 811 12.85 29.29 19.38
C LEU A 811 13.17 27.79 19.39
N PRO A 812 13.55 27.21 20.55
CA PRO A 812 13.83 25.78 20.66
C PRO A 812 12.59 24.95 20.36
N ALA A 813 12.79 23.72 19.87
CA ALA A 813 11.69 22.80 19.59
C ALA A 813 10.89 22.43 20.85
N TYR A 814 11.61 22.17 21.95
CA TYR A 814 11.07 21.72 23.24
C TYR A 814 11.83 22.38 24.41
N PRO A 815 11.12 22.77 25.50
CA PRO A 815 9.68 23.04 25.50
C PRO A 815 9.38 24.15 24.48
N GLY A 816 8.31 23.97 23.70
CA GLY A 816 7.86 24.99 22.75
C GLY A 816 7.28 26.23 23.44
N PRO A 817 6.94 27.29 22.69
CA PRO A 817 6.22 28.44 23.24
C PRO A 817 4.89 27.98 23.86
N GLY A 818 4.56 28.52 25.05
CA GLY A 818 3.34 28.17 25.79
C GLY A 818 2.02 28.70 25.19
N ILE A 819 2.07 29.17 23.94
CA ILE A 819 0.93 29.70 23.19
C ILE A 819 0.68 28.73 22.03
N ASP A 820 -0.49 28.10 22.00
CA ASP A 820 -0.95 27.39 20.80
C ASP A 820 -1.19 28.43 19.71
N ALA A 821 -0.52 28.28 18.57
CA ALA A 821 -0.63 29.20 17.45
C ALA A 821 -2.02 29.18 16.81
#